data_AF-A0A521TIZ5-F1
#
_entry.id   AF-A0A521TIZ5-F1
#
_cell.length_a   1.000
_cell.length_b   1.000
_cell.length_c   1.000
_cell.angle_alpha   90.00
_cell.angle_beta   90.00
_cell.angle_gamma   90.00
#
_symmetry.space_group_name_H-M   'P 1'
#
loop_
_entity.id
_entity.type
_entity.pdbx_description
1 polymer ?
#
loop_
_entity_poly.entity_id
_entity_poly.type
_entity_poly.pdbx_seq_one_letter_code
_entity_poly.pdbx_strand_id
1 'polypeptide(L)'
;MRDPLVDDLRARFGDDAVSTDSADRSAYAHDLWPRQLLSTRGGLDRPPGPRAVVWPSSRDDLSALVGYARSYGVGLIPFGAGSGVVGGIAAGRDAVAVDLKRMRTLHSVDLEAGVCVADAGILGTHLEDQLKRRGATLGHFPSSIQCSTLGGWVVTRGAGQCSGRYGKIEDMTLAMDGVLGNGEPFTLDAPRPGEPDLRELMVGSEGLFGFVTRATMRVWPAPTDWRGRGFTFATMRDAWEAIRAIFQAGLRPAVARLYDPIDTYVFLQGATSATPSAPKTPERPSPAAEWLLRRVLDAPSAVNALADLASTKLYTRSLLIVIFEGDGDDPQAEALARATALCKKGGARDEGEGPAKRWLLRRHAVSYRQPPTYSRGLWVDTMEVAAPWSRLGALYESVHAALSHGGLVMAHMSHAYPDGCSIYFTFVGASPDDASARQTYDATWARALRAAHEAGGTIAHHHGVGRSKKAAMALEWGAGLRWIDALRRAADPDHAMAGGPLVDGEMMDAPAPAAVTDVHVDAASRLVEAPADATLAEVRARAAAHGLTIEGKDTTTLAEWTRDALAASLLSPRDPVDHVVAGWRATLPDGAKAWWLPAPRRATGPDPLPLVLHDGRFGRVQALSVRLHGSDETGPARKTPGRPVGSTDDAAVTGWIDRAAALLAKP
;
A
#
# COMPACT_ATOMS: atom_id res chain seq x y z
N MET A 1 10.48 -28.47 -30.91
CA MET A 1 10.26 -29.55 -29.93
C MET A 1 8.96 -29.25 -29.21
N ARG A 2 8.08 -30.24 -29.03
CA ARG A 2 6.89 -30.04 -28.17
C ARG A 2 7.36 -29.88 -26.72
N ASP A 3 6.75 -28.96 -25.99
CA ASP A 3 7.04 -28.71 -24.58
C ASP A 3 6.05 -29.54 -23.76
N PRO A 4 6.48 -30.63 -23.07
CA PRO A 4 5.58 -31.55 -22.40
C PRO A 4 4.70 -30.89 -21.34
N LEU A 5 5.22 -29.87 -20.64
CA LEU A 5 4.42 -29.09 -19.69
C LEU A 5 3.26 -28.40 -20.41
N VAL A 6 3.53 -27.75 -21.55
CA VAL A 6 2.49 -27.03 -22.30
C VAL A 6 1.43 -27.98 -22.82
N ASP A 7 1.83 -29.16 -23.29
CA ASP A 7 0.90 -30.19 -23.76
C ASP A 7 -0.01 -30.67 -22.62
N ASP A 8 0.55 -30.93 -21.43
CA ASP A 8 -0.21 -31.32 -20.23
C ASP A 8 -1.14 -30.21 -19.73
N LEU A 9 -0.66 -28.96 -19.71
CA LEU A 9 -1.47 -27.80 -19.33
C LEU A 9 -2.67 -27.64 -20.29
N ARG A 10 -2.45 -27.77 -21.59
CA ARG A 10 -3.53 -27.73 -22.60
C ARG A 10 -4.50 -28.87 -22.45
N ALA A 11 -4.01 -30.08 -22.17
CA ALA A 11 -4.87 -31.23 -21.90
C ALA A 11 -5.76 -31.03 -20.67
N ARG A 12 -5.25 -30.38 -19.61
CA ARG A 12 -6.01 -30.13 -18.37
C ARG A 12 -6.95 -28.93 -18.44
N PHE A 13 -6.51 -27.81 -19.01
CA PHE A 13 -7.20 -26.52 -18.95
C PHE A 13 -7.88 -26.12 -20.26
N GLY A 14 -7.57 -26.82 -21.36
CA GLY A 14 -8.00 -26.48 -22.71
C GLY A 14 -7.07 -25.48 -23.40
N ASP A 15 -7.05 -25.52 -24.74
CA ASP A 15 -6.16 -24.68 -25.56
C ASP A 15 -6.39 -23.18 -25.32
N ASP A 16 -7.63 -22.75 -25.13
CA ASP A 16 -7.96 -21.34 -24.89
C ASP A 16 -7.44 -20.82 -23.54
N ALA A 17 -7.11 -21.71 -22.60
CA ALA A 17 -6.65 -21.35 -21.25
C ALA A 17 -5.13 -21.31 -21.12
N VAL A 18 -4.38 -21.63 -22.18
CA VAL A 18 -2.91 -21.74 -22.15
C VAL A 18 -2.30 -21.07 -23.37
N SER A 19 -1.56 -19.97 -23.15
CA SER A 19 -0.86 -19.26 -24.22
C SER A 19 0.65 -19.44 -24.14
N THR A 20 1.25 -19.69 -25.30
CA THR A 20 2.69 -19.63 -25.53
C THR A 20 3.06 -18.54 -26.54
N ASP A 21 2.12 -17.66 -26.90
CA ASP A 21 2.37 -16.57 -27.83
C ASP A 21 3.45 -15.64 -27.26
N SER A 22 4.35 -15.20 -28.13
CA SER A 22 5.33 -14.17 -27.84
C SER A 22 4.73 -12.88 -27.28
N ALA A 23 3.54 -12.47 -27.76
CA ALA A 23 2.88 -11.24 -27.31
C ALA A 23 2.45 -11.36 -25.84
N ASP A 24 1.74 -12.43 -25.50
CA ASP A 24 1.33 -12.71 -24.12
C ASP A 24 2.54 -12.92 -23.22
N ARG A 25 3.50 -13.76 -23.62
CA ARG A 25 4.71 -13.97 -22.81
C ARG A 25 5.46 -12.65 -22.58
N SER A 26 5.45 -11.71 -23.51
CA SER A 26 6.03 -10.38 -23.28
C SER A 26 5.19 -9.53 -22.32
N ALA A 27 3.86 -9.55 -22.44
CA ALA A 27 2.96 -8.75 -21.61
C ALA A 27 2.90 -9.21 -20.13
N TYR A 28 3.10 -10.51 -19.89
CA TYR A 28 3.10 -11.12 -18.56
C TYR A 28 4.51 -11.27 -17.96
N ALA A 29 5.55 -10.80 -18.65
CA ALA A 29 6.93 -10.92 -18.19
C ALA A 29 7.24 -10.05 -16.97
N HIS A 30 6.55 -8.92 -16.81
CA HIS A 30 6.87 -7.91 -15.81
C HIS A 30 5.69 -7.01 -15.47
N ASP A 31 5.84 -6.28 -14.36
CA ASP A 31 4.94 -5.20 -13.99
C ASP A 31 5.43 -3.85 -14.58
N LEU A 32 4.89 -2.73 -14.11
CA LEU A 32 5.20 -1.39 -14.59
C LEU A 32 6.39 -0.74 -13.86
N TRP A 33 7.25 -1.50 -13.19
CA TRP A 33 8.41 -0.97 -12.48
C TRP A 33 9.36 -0.21 -13.43
N PRO A 34 9.60 1.10 -13.22
CA PRO A 34 10.38 1.93 -14.14
C PRO A 34 11.80 1.43 -14.43
N ARG A 35 12.46 0.80 -13.46
CA ARG A 35 13.78 0.21 -13.66
C ARG A 35 13.79 -0.83 -14.80
N GLN A 36 12.73 -1.62 -14.91
CA GLN A 36 12.59 -2.65 -15.94
C GLN A 36 12.24 -2.06 -17.31
N LEU A 37 11.47 -0.95 -17.31
CA LEU A 37 11.20 -0.19 -18.53
C LEU A 37 12.47 0.43 -19.11
N LEU A 38 13.37 0.94 -18.26
CA LEU A 38 14.70 1.43 -18.70
C LEU A 38 15.54 0.33 -19.33
N SER A 39 15.49 -0.86 -18.74
CA SER A 39 16.21 -2.03 -19.26
C SER A 39 15.71 -2.37 -20.67
N THR A 40 14.38 -2.46 -20.82
CA THR A 40 13.74 -2.78 -22.11
C THR A 40 14.02 -1.73 -23.19
N ARG A 41 14.02 -0.43 -22.85
CA ARG A 41 14.36 0.66 -23.79
C ARG A 41 15.76 0.50 -24.39
N GLY A 42 16.73 0.16 -23.56
CA GLY A 42 18.14 0.05 -23.98
C GLY A 42 18.50 -1.24 -24.70
N GLY A 43 17.55 -2.15 -24.88
CA GLY A 43 17.85 -3.54 -25.27
C GLY A 43 18.66 -4.30 -24.21
N LEU A 44 18.77 -3.74 -23.01
CA LEU A 44 19.43 -4.32 -21.86
C LEU A 44 18.43 -5.26 -21.18
N ASP A 45 18.64 -6.57 -21.26
CA ASP A 45 17.88 -7.55 -20.48
C ASP A 45 16.37 -7.61 -20.78
N ARG A 46 15.95 -7.73 -22.05
CA ARG A 46 14.54 -8.10 -22.32
C ARG A 46 14.30 -9.50 -21.74
N PRO A 47 13.42 -9.66 -20.73
CA PRO A 47 13.18 -10.97 -20.17
C PRO A 47 12.58 -11.85 -21.28
N PRO A 48 12.98 -13.14 -21.36
CA PRO A 48 12.47 -14.03 -22.39
C PRO A 48 10.97 -14.36 -22.25
N GLY A 49 10.32 -13.83 -21.20
CA GLY A 49 8.94 -14.08 -20.80
C GLY A 49 8.76 -15.43 -20.11
N PRO A 50 7.60 -15.66 -19.45
CA PRO A 50 7.25 -16.95 -18.87
C PRO A 50 7.29 -18.03 -19.94
N ARG A 51 7.42 -19.30 -19.54
CA ARG A 51 7.29 -20.46 -20.44
C ARG A 51 5.90 -20.50 -21.09
N ALA A 52 4.87 -20.27 -20.30
CA ALA A 52 3.48 -20.16 -20.71
C ALA A 52 2.70 -19.18 -19.82
N VAL A 53 1.56 -18.71 -20.30
CA VAL A 53 0.54 -18.01 -19.52
C VAL A 53 -0.65 -18.94 -19.37
N VAL A 54 -1.18 -19.08 -18.15
CA VAL A 54 -2.34 -19.93 -17.84
C VAL A 54 -3.44 -19.10 -17.20
N TRP A 55 -4.68 -19.29 -17.66
CA TRP A 55 -5.88 -18.64 -17.12
C TRP A 55 -6.78 -19.66 -16.40
N PRO A 56 -6.50 -19.98 -15.12
CA PRO A 56 -7.35 -20.87 -14.33
C PRO A 56 -8.73 -20.25 -14.11
N SER A 57 -9.76 -21.09 -13.98
CA SER A 57 -11.15 -20.63 -13.79
C SER A 57 -11.74 -21.03 -12.43
N SER A 58 -10.96 -21.75 -11.61
CA SER A 58 -11.39 -22.26 -10.31
C SER A 58 -10.22 -22.41 -9.34
N ARG A 59 -10.56 -22.60 -8.06
CA ARG A 59 -9.60 -22.95 -7.00
C ARG A 59 -8.95 -24.32 -7.27
N ASP A 60 -9.72 -25.29 -7.77
CA ASP A 60 -9.23 -26.63 -8.10
C ASP A 60 -8.22 -26.61 -9.25
N ASP A 61 -8.43 -25.73 -10.24
CA ASP A 61 -7.46 -25.52 -11.32
C ASP A 61 -6.11 -25.01 -10.78
N LEU A 62 -6.13 -24.12 -9.79
CA LEU A 62 -4.92 -23.62 -9.15
C LEU A 62 -4.20 -24.70 -8.34
N SER A 63 -4.94 -25.50 -7.55
CA SER A 63 -4.36 -26.65 -6.84
C SER A 63 -3.71 -27.65 -7.81
N ALA A 64 -4.37 -27.94 -8.93
CA ALA A 64 -3.79 -28.79 -9.98
C ALA A 64 -2.54 -28.15 -10.60
N LEU A 65 -2.56 -26.84 -10.89
CA LEU A 65 -1.45 -26.11 -11.48
C LEU A 65 -0.20 -26.12 -10.58
N VAL A 66 -0.36 -26.01 -9.26
CA VAL A 66 0.73 -26.19 -8.30
C VAL A 66 1.35 -27.60 -8.41
N GLY A 67 0.52 -28.63 -8.57
CA GLY A 67 0.98 -29.99 -8.84
C GLY A 67 1.85 -30.08 -10.09
N TYR A 68 1.40 -29.50 -11.21
CA TYR A 68 2.18 -29.43 -12.45
C TYR A 68 3.49 -28.66 -12.27
N ALA A 69 3.45 -27.51 -11.59
CA ALA A 69 4.62 -26.69 -11.32
C ALA A 69 5.73 -27.49 -10.62
N ARG A 70 5.34 -28.23 -9.57
CA ARG A 70 6.21 -29.14 -8.83
C ARG A 70 6.77 -30.26 -9.71
N SER A 71 5.90 -30.96 -10.46
CA SER A 71 6.33 -32.09 -11.29
C SER A 71 7.31 -31.69 -12.39
N TYR A 72 7.19 -30.47 -12.91
CA TYR A 72 8.02 -29.95 -13.99
C TYR A 72 9.16 -29.03 -13.53
N GLY A 73 9.28 -28.76 -12.23
CA GLY A 73 10.30 -27.87 -11.67
C GLY A 73 10.22 -26.45 -12.23
N VAL A 74 9.00 -25.93 -12.42
CA VAL A 74 8.77 -24.55 -12.88
C VAL A 74 8.10 -23.74 -11.78
N GLY A 75 8.46 -22.47 -11.67
CA GLY A 75 7.82 -21.56 -10.72
C GLY A 75 6.49 -21.01 -11.24
N LEU A 76 5.57 -20.69 -10.34
CA LEU A 76 4.32 -20.00 -10.63
C LEU A 76 4.42 -18.55 -10.19
N ILE A 77 3.95 -17.64 -11.04
CA ILE A 77 3.91 -16.22 -10.74
C ILE A 77 2.46 -15.76 -10.81
N PRO A 78 1.84 -15.42 -9.66
CA PRO A 78 0.53 -14.80 -9.64
C PRO A 78 0.51 -13.52 -10.47
N PHE A 79 -0.48 -13.40 -11.34
CA PHE A 79 -0.68 -12.25 -12.20
C PHE A 79 -2.13 -11.77 -12.10
N GLY A 80 -2.31 -10.51 -11.69
CA GLY A 80 -3.60 -9.82 -11.76
C GLY A 80 -3.74 -9.11 -13.11
N ALA A 81 -3.45 -7.81 -13.12
CA ALA A 81 -3.47 -7.00 -14.33
C ALA A 81 -2.15 -6.24 -14.59
N GLY A 82 -1.08 -6.62 -13.88
CA GLY A 82 0.29 -6.14 -14.15
C GLY A 82 0.60 -4.71 -13.69
N SER A 83 -0.27 -4.05 -12.91
CA SER A 83 -0.08 -2.66 -12.48
C SER A 83 0.95 -2.43 -11.37
N GLY A 84 1.65 -3.47 -10.89
CA GLY A 84 2.68 -3.31 -9.87
C GLY A 84 3.78 -2.36 -10.34
N VAL A 85 4.45 -1.68 -9.40
CA VAL A 85 5.52 -0.71 -9.71
C VAL A 85 6.80 -0.98 -8.94
N VAL A 86 6.88 -2.15 -8.32
CA VAL A 86 7.97 -2.53 -7.40
C VAL A 86 8.76 -3.73 -7.91
N GLY A 87 8.48 -4.20 -9.12
CA GLY A 87 9.09 -5.40 -9.67
C GLY A 87 8.62 -6.63 -8.92
N GLY A 88 7.34 -6.71 -8.55
CA GLY A 88 6.75 -7.90 -7.94
C GLY A 88 6.66 -9.05 -8.96
N ILE A 89 6.41 -8.70 -10.21
CA ILE A 89 6.35 -9.64 -11.34
C ILE A 89 7.68 -9.59 -12.09
N ALA A 90 8.38 -10.73 -12.15
CA ALA A 90 9.48 -10.95 -13.09
C ALA A 90 9.48 -12.41 -13.51
N ALA A 91 8.93 -12.68 -14.69
CA ALA A 91 8.70 -14.03 -15.20
C ALA A 91 9.70 -14.40 -16.30
N GLY A 92 10.58 -15.34 -15.99
CA GLY A 92 11.51 -15.97 -16.94
C GLY A 92 10.98 -17.29 -17.49
N ARG A 93 11.76 -17.94 -18.39
CA ARG A 93 11.38 -19.23 -19.03
C ARG A 93 11.29 -20.42 -18.06
N ASP A 94 11.74 -20.22 -16.84
CA ASP A 94 11.65 -21.10 -15.68
C ASP A 94 10.32 -20.97 -14.93
N ALA A 95 9.43 -20.06 -15.35
CA ALA A 95 8.15 -19.82 -14.69
C ALA A 95 6.95 -19.87 -15.64
N VAL A 96 5.76 -20.08 -15.06
CA VAL A 96 4.45 -19.91 -15.67
C VAL A 96 3.76 -18.70 -15.02
N ALA A 97 3.27 -17.78 -15.84
CA ALA A 97 2.44 -16.68 -15.35
C ALA A 97 0.99 -17.15 -15.20
N VAL A 98 0.41 -16.93 -14.03
CA VAL A 98 -0.92 -17.44 -13.66
C VAL A 98 -1.88 -16.28 -13.52
N ASP A 99 -2.74 -16.10 -14.52
CA ASP A 99 -3.65 -14.97 -14.61
C ASP A 99 -5.04 -15.30 -14.09
N LEU A 100 -5.39 -14.67 -12.97
CA LEU A 100 -6.64 -14.94 -12.26
C LEU A 100 -7.88 -14.29 -12.88
N LYS A 101 -7.75 -13.48 -13.95
CA LYS A 101 -8.86 -12.66 -14.49
C LYS A 101 -10.03 -13.44 -15.07
N ARG A 102 -9.96 -14.77 -15.22
CA ARG A 102 -11.14 -15.60 -15.52
C ARG A 102 -12.05 -15.79 -14.30
N MET A 103 -11.50 -15.72 -13.09
CA MET A 103 -12.25 -15.63 -11.84
C MET A 103 -12.59 -14.15 -11.59
N ARG A 104 -13.75 -13.69 -12.07
CA ARG A 104 -14.11 -12.25 -12.10
C ARG A 104 -15.56 -11.94 -11.72
N THR A 105 -16.21 -12.85 -11.01
CA THR A 105 -17.64 -12.77 -10.67
C THR A 105 -17.85 -11.99 -9.38
N LEU A 106 -18.82 -11.08 -9.36
CA LEU A 106 -19.41 -10.54 -8.13
C LEU A 106 -20.56 -11.46 -7.69
N HIS A 107 -20.28 -12.35 -6.75
CA HIS A 107 -21.18 -13.41 -6.31
C HIS A 107 -22.40 -12.87 -5.55
N SER A 108 -22.18 -11.96 -4.61
CA SER A 108 -23.25 -11.39 -3.79
C SER A 108 -22.93 -9.96 -3.34
N VAL A 109 -23.98 -9.19 -3.04
CA VAL A 109 -23.92 -7.87 -2.40
C VAL A 109 -25.05 -7.81 -1.40
N ASP A 110 -24.73 -7.54 -0.15
CA ASP A 110 -25.66 -7.36 0.95
C ASP A 110 -25.35 -6.01 1.61
N LEU A 111 -26.16 -5.00 1.28
CA LEU A 111 -25.99 -3.64 1.81
C LEU A 111 -26.43 -3.51 3.26
N GLU A 112 -27.31 -4.39 3.74
CA GLU A 112 -27.74 -4.40 5.14
C GLU A 112 -26.61 -4.90 6.04
N ALA A 113 -25.94 -5.98 5.61
CA ALA A 113 -24.73 -6.47 6.25
C ALA A 113 -23.49 -5.62 5.93
N GLY A 114 -23.54 -4.79 4.88
CA GLY A 114 -22.42 -3.98 4.42
C GLY A 114 -21.28 -4.83 3.85
N VAL A 115 -21.60 -5.91 3.14
CA VAL A 115 -20.61 -6.85 2.57
C VAL A 115 -20.90 -7.23 1.11
N CYS A 116 -19.85 -7.58 0.37
CA CYS A 116 -19.97 -8.26 -0.92
C CYS A 116 -18.99 -9.42 -1.00
N VAL A 117 -19.25 -10.38 -1.89
CA VAL A 117 -18.34 -11.50 -2.17
C VAL A 117 -17.97 -11.45 -3.65
N ALA A 118 -16.68 -11.38 -3.95
CA ALA A 118 -16.19 -11.28 -5.32
C ALA A 118 -14.93 -12.12 -5.56
N ASP A 119 -14.76 -12.60 -6.79
CA ASP A 119 -13.53 -13.27 -7.19
C ASP A 119 -12.35 -12.30 -7.21
N ALA A 120 -11.17 -12.79 -6.83
CA ALA A 120 -9.94 -12.01 -6.72
C ALA A 120 -9.41 -11.48 -8.08
N GLY A 121 -9.80 -12.10 -9.20
CA GLY A 121 -9.40 -11.66 -10.53
C GLY A 121 -10.27 -10.55 -11.13
N ILE A 122 -11.34 -10.12 -10.45
CA ILE A 122 -12.18 -9.03 -10.94
C ILE A 122 -11.37 -7.72 -11.03
N LEU A 123 -11.46 -7.03 -12.18
CA LEU A 123 -10.89 -5.69 -12.35
C LEU A 123 -11.65 -4.68 -11.50
N GLY A 124 -10.93 -3.72 -10.93
CA GLY A 124 -11.53 -2.75 -10.02
C GLY A 124 -12.68 -1.93 -10.64
N THR A 125 -12.53 -1.50 -11.89
CA THR A 125 -13.59 -0.81 -12.62
C THR A 125 -14.84 -1.67 -12.78
N HIS A 126 -14.67 -2.95 -13.11
CA HIS A 126 -15.79 -3.89 -13.27
C HIS A 126 -16.48 -4.20 -11.94
N LEU A 127 -15.73 -4.24 -10.84
CA LEU A 127 -16.26 -4.42 -9.50
C LEU A 127 -17.11 -3.21 -9.09
N GLU A 128 -16.55 -2.01 -9.17
CA GLU A 128 -17.27 -0.77 -8.79
C GLU A 128 -18.49 -0.51 -9.69
N ASP A 129 -18.41 -0.77 -11.00
CA ASP A 129 -19.56 -0.63 -11.90
C ASP A 129 -20.70 -1.60 -11.53
N GLN A 130 -20.36 -2.82 -11.11
CA GLN A 130 -21.34 -3.81 -10.66
C GLN A 130 -21.94 -3.48 -9.30
N LEU A 131 -21.13 -3.00 -8.36
CA LEU A 131 -21.57 -2.53 -7.04
C LEU A 131 -22.50 -1.32 -7.18
N LYS A 132 -22.12 -0.33 -8.00
CA LYS A 132 -22.90 0.88 -8.23
C LYS A 132 -24.30 0.59 -8.76
N ARG A 133 -24.45 -0.38 -9.67
CA ARG A 133 -25.77 -0.82 -10.17
C ARG A 133 -26.67 -1.39 -9.08
N ARG A 134 -26.09 -1.82 -7.96
CA ARG A 134 -26.79 -2.34 -6.77
C ARG A 134 -26.83 -1.31 -5.64
N GLY A 135 -26.50 -0.04 -5.91
CA GLY A 135 -26.49 1.04 -4.91
C GLY A 135 -25.34 0.96 -3.91
N ALA A 136 -24.28 0.19 -4.22
CA ALA A 136 -23.13 -0.02 -3.35
C ALA A 136 -21.84 0.58 -3.94
N THR A 137 -20.83 0.79 -3.09
CA THR A 137 -19.47 1.12 -3.46
C THR A 137 -18.51 0.37 -2.54
N LEU A 138 -17.37 -0.07 -3.07
CA LEU A 138 -16.26 -0.50 -2.20
C LEU A 138 -15.48 0.73 -1.72
N GLY A 139 -15.48 1.83 -2.47
CA GLY A 139 -14.75 3.04 -2.10
C GLY A 139 -13.23 2.91 -2.32
N HIS A 140 -12.79 1.79 -2.90
CA HIS A 140 -11.38 1.49 -3.14
C HIS A 140 -10.99 1.90 -4.56
N PHE A 141 -10.54 3.15 -4.68
CA PHE A 141 -10.21 3.74 -5.98
C PHE A 141 -8.70 4.01 -6.13
N PRO A 142 -7.86 2.99 -6.34
CA PRO A 142 -6.44 3.21 -6.61
C PRO A 142 -6.27 3.92 -7.96
N SER A 143 -5.14 4.60 -8.15
CA SER A 143 -4.82 5.24 -9.44
C SER A 143 -4.80 4.22 -10.59
N SER A 144 -4.51 2.96 -10.29
CA SER A 144 -4.48 1.81 -11.21
C SER A 144 -5.80 1.06 -11.35
N ILE A 145 -6.95 1.59 -10.88
CA ILE A 145 -8.23 0.85 -10.86
C ILE A 145 -8.63 0.21 -12.21
N GLN A 146 -8.23 0.82 -13.33
CA GLN A 146 -8.50 0.32 -14.68
C GLN A 146 -7.66 -0.90 -15.08
N CYS A 147 -6.53 -1.13 -14.41
CA CYS A 147 -5.56 -2.19 -14.70
C CYS A 147 -5.08 -2.90 -13.43
N SER A 148 -5.92 -2.99 -12.40
CA SER A 148 -5.62 -3.72 -11.16
C SER A 148 -6.83 -4.54 -10.72
N THR A 149 -6.57 -5.61 -9.97
CA THR A 149 -7.59 -6.59 -9.55
C THR A 149 -7.74 -6.61 -8.04
N LEU A 150 -8.90 -7.08 -7.55
CA LEU A 150 -9.20 -7.22 -6.13
C LEU A 150 -8.10 -7.99 -5.37
N GLY A 151 -7.70 -9.16 -5.88
CA GLY A 151 -6.66 -9.99 -5.28
C GLY A 151 -5.30 -9.29 -5.27
N GLY A 152 -4.98 -8.54 -6.32
CA GLY A 152 -3.79 -7.71 -6.38
C GLY A 152 -3.75 -6.69 -5.25
N TRP A 153 -4.87 -6.00 -5.00
CA TRP A 153 -4.96 -5.05 -3.89
C TRP A 153 -4.71 -5.71 -2.54
N VAL A 154 -5.33 -6.87 -2.29
CA VAL A 154 -5.18 -7.62 -1.04
C VAL A 154 -3.73 -7.99 -0.80
N VAL A 155 -3.08 -8.67 -1.76
CA VAL A 155 -1.72 -9.17 -1.56
C VAL A 155 -0.67 -8.06 -1.59
N THR A 156 -0.96 -6.84 -2.06
CA THR A 156 -0.02 -5.72 -2.01
C THR A 156 -0.32 -4.69 -0.92
N ARG A 157 -1.31 -4.92 -0.04
CA ARG A 157 -1.78 -3.91 0.94
C ARG A 157 -2.13 -2.57 0.28
N GLY A 158 -2.83 -2.64 -0.85
CA GLY A 158 -3.17 -1.48 -1.68
C GLY A 158 -4.00 -0.41 -0.95
N ALA A 159 -3.86 0.84 -1.40
CA ALA A 159 -4.65 1.98 -0.93
C ALA A 159 -5.47 2.60 -2.07
N GLY A 160 -6.72 2.94 -1.76
CA GLY A 160 -7.59 3.71 -2.65
C GLY A 160 -7.54 5.19 -2.33
N GLN A 161 -7.75 6.06 -3.34
CA GLN A 161 -7.72 7.52 -3.17
C GLN A 161 -8.75 8.05 -2.17
N CYS A 162 -9.80 7.28 -1.86
CA CYS A 162 -10.84 7.61 -0.88
C CYS A 162 -10.60 6.98 0.52
N SER A 163 -9.37 6.54 0.82
CA SER A 163 -9.07 5.80 2.05
C SER A 163 -9.31 6.60 3.33
N GLY A 164 -9.34 7.94 3.27
CA GLY A 164 -9.66 8.81 4.40
C GLY A 164 -11.07 8.61 4.97
N ARG A 165 -11.97 8.01 4.16
CA ARG A 165 -13.35 7.66 4.54
C ARG A 165 -13.57 6.16 4.64
N TYR A 166 -13.07 5.38 3.68
CA TYR A 166 -13.41 3.96 3.55
C TYR A 166 -12.34 3.00 4.09
N GLY A 167 -11.16 3.51 4.47
CA GLY A 167 -10.01 2.68 4.84
C GLY A 167 -9.19 2.20 3.65
N LYS A 168 -8.18 1.38 3.94
CA LYS A 168 -7.40 0.64 2.94
C LYS A 168 -7.92 -0.78 2.82
N ILE A 169 -7.27 -1.57 1.96
CA ILE A 169 -7.73 -2.92 1.64
C ILE A 169 -7.79 -3.85 2.86
N GLU A 170 -6.91 -3.67 3.85
CA GLU A 170 -6.91 -4.47 5.09
C GLU A 170 -8.15 -4.22 5.96
N ASP A 171 -8.75 -3.01 5.93
CA ASP A 171 -10.02 -2.73 6.63
C ASP A 171 -11.24 -3.28 5.88
N MET A 172 -11.09 -3.36 4.55
CA MET A 172 -12.14 -3.79 3.64
C MET A 172 -12.21 -5.31 3.56
N THR A 173 -11.10 -6.02 3.72
CA THR A 173 -11.06 -7.48 3.53
C THR A 173 -11.55 -8.18 4.78
N LEU A 174 -12.72 -8.82 4.69
CA LEU A 174 -13.38 -9.50 5.82
C LEU A 174 -13.05 -10.99 5.87
N ALA A 175 -12.95 -11.65 4.72
CA ALA A 175 -12.56 -13.05 4.59
C ALA A 175 -11.95 -13.30 3.20
N MET A 176 -11.24 -14.42 3.02
CA MET A 176 -10.71 -14.82 1.72
C MET A 176 -10.54 -16.33 1.56
N ASP A 177 -10.69 -16.80 0.33
CA ASP A 177 -10.39 -18.17 -0.10
C ASP A 177 -9.16 -18.19 -0.99
N GLY A 178 -8.39 -19.27 -0.95
CA GLY A 178 -7.27 -19.45 -1.85
C GLY A 178 -6.63 -20.82 -1.88
N VAL A 179 -5.43 -20.86 -2.46
CA VAL A 179 -4.58 -22.05 -2.57
C VAL A 179 -3.17 -21.68 -2.14
N LEU A 180 -2.61 -22.42 -1.19
CA LEU A 180 -1.21 -22.24 -0.75
C LEU A 180 -0.23 -22.77 -1.80
N GLY A 181 1.05 -22.42 -1.70
CA GLY A 181 2.10 -22.87 -2.62
C GLY A 181 2.34 -24.38 -2.63
N ASN A 182 1.86 -25.11 -1.63
CA ASN A 182 1.83 -26.58 -1.58
C ASN A 182 0.60 -27.20 -2.27
N GLY A 183 -0.34 -26.38 -2.77
CA GLY A 183 -1.55 -26.79 -3.46
C GLY A 183 -2.76 -26.99 -2.53
N GLU A 184 -2.59 -26.86 -1.21
CA GLU A 184 -3.69 -27.00 -0.26
C GLU A 184 -4.65 -25.81 -0.37
N PRO A 185 -5.96 -26.07 -0.50
CA PRO A 185 -6.97 -25.02 -0.43
C PRO A 185 -7.04 -24.47 1.00
N PHE A 186 -6.99 -23.13 1.16
CA PHE A 186 -7.20 -22.46 2.46
C PHE A 186 -8.40 -21.49 2.48
N THR A 187 -9.03 -21.34 3.65
CA THR A 187 -10.06 -20.34 3.95
C THR A 187 -9.65 -19.53 5.16
N LEU A 188 -9.68 -18.20 5.07
CA LEU A 188 -9.40 -17.28 6.17
C LEU A 188 -10.63 -16.41 6.43
N ASP A 189 -11.33 -16.67 7.52
CA ASP A 189 -12.50 -15.90 7.96
C ASP A 189 -12.10 -14.76 8.91
N ALA A 190 -13.08 -13.90 9.23
CA ALA A 190 -12.91 -12.89 10.28
C ALA A 190 -12.66 -13.59 11.64
N PRO A 191 -11.72 -13.09 12.46
CA PRO A 191 -11.41 -13.72 13.75
C PRO A 191 -12.60 -13.63 14.72
N ARG A 192 -12.77 -14.63 15.60
CA ARG A 192 -13.65 -14.49 16.77
C ARG A 192 -12.94 -13.69 17.87
N PRO A 193 -13.68 -13.13 18.85
CA PRO A 193 -13.06 -12.52 20.02
C PRO A 193 -12.07 -13.49 20.69
N GLY A 194 -10.81 -13.07 20.81
CA GLY A 194 -9.71 -13.85 21.40
C GLY A 194 -8.95 -14.75 20.42
N GLU A 195 -9.36 -14.83 19.15
CA GLU A 195 -8.61 -15.52 18.09
C GLU A 195 -7.69 -14.54 17.34
N PRO A 196 -6.53 -15.00 16.83
CA PRO A 196 -5.67 -14.18 15.99
C PRO A 196 -6.33 -13.88 14.65
N ASP A 197 -6.15 -12.66 14.15
CA ASP A 197 -6.51 -12.33 12.78
C ASP A 197 -5.48 -12.88 11.79
N LEU A 198 -5.75 -14.05 11.23
CA LEU A 198 -4.85 -14.73 10.31
C LEU A 198 -4.90 -14.16 8.88
N ARG A 199 -5.86 -13.29 8.56
CA ARG A 199 -5.95 -12.63 7.24
C ARG A 199 -4.76 -11.71 6.99
N GLU A 200 -4.22 -11.12 8.04
CA GLU A 200 -3.04 -10.26 8.01
C GLU A 200 -1.76 -10.97 7.52
N LEU A 201 -1.75 -12.32 7.52
CA LEU A 201 -0.70 -13.12 6.90
C LEU A 201 -0.79 -13.10 5.37
N MET A 202 -1.99 -13.04 4.79
CA MET A 202 -2.16 -13.01 3.32
C MET A 202 -2.17 -11.59 2.76
N VAL A 203 -2.71 -10.65 3.51
CA VAL A 203 -2.68 -9.23 3.16
C VAL A 203 -1.21 -8.76 3.12
N GLY A 204 -0.78 -8.14 2.03
CA GLY A 204 0.61 -7.70 1.86
C GLY A 204 1.63 -8.82 1.57
N SER A 205 1.18 -10.06 1.35
CA SER A 205 2.06 -11.20 1.05
C SER A 205 2.71 -11.19 -0.33
N GLU A 206 2.31 -10.31 -1.24
CA GLU A 206 2.80 -10.20 -2.63
C GLU A 206 2.85 -11.54 -3.40
N GLY A 207 1.97 -12.48 -3.06
CA GLY A 207 1.92 -13.80 -3.68
C GLY A 207 2.95 -14.81 -3.15
N LEU A 208 3.67 -14.51 -2.06
CA LEU A 208 4.68 -15.40 -1.47
C LEU A 208 4.10 -16.75 -1.02
N PHE A 209 2.86 -16.74 -0.53
CA PHE A 209 2.27 -17.91 0.13
C PHE A 209 1.34 -18.71 -0.79
N GLY A 210 0.96 -18.17 -1.94
CA GLY A 210 0.01 -18.79 -2.85
C GLY A 210 -0.91 -17.78 -3.55
N PHE A 211 -2.12 -18.21 -3.87
CA PHE A 211 -3.12 -17.46 -4.63
C PHE A 211 -4.35 -17.13 -3.77
N VAL A 212 -4.77 -15.87 -3.77
CA VAL A 212 -6.12 -15.47 -3.32
C VAL A 212 -7.07 -15.60 -4.50
N THR A 213 -8.18 -16.31 -4.32
CA THR A 213 -9.15 -16.65 -5.38
C THR A 213 -10.47 -15.92 -5.24
N ARG A 214 -10.90 -15.64 -4.00
CA ARG A 214 -12.14 -14.94 -3.66
C ARG A 214 -11.93 -14.16 -2.38
N ALA A 215 -12.60 -13.03 -2.24
CA ALA A 215 -12.63 -12.27 -1.00
C ALA A 215 -14.06 -11.80 -0.67
N THR A 216 -14.36 -11.78 0.63
CA THR A 216 -15.51 -11.09 1.21
C THR A 216 -15.04 -9.70 1.61
N MET A 217 -15.67 -8.67 1.06
CA MET A 217 -15.27 -7.28 1.22
C MET A 217 -16.36 -6.48 1.92
N ARG A 218 -15.97 -5.52 2.75
CA ARG A 218 -16.87 -4.48 3.27
C ARG A 218 -17.30 -3.58 2.13
N VAL A 219 -18.57 -3.21 2.08
CA VAL A 219 -19.11 -2.23 1.11
C VAL A 219 -19.96 -1.19 1.83
N TRP A 220 -20.15 -0.05 1.18
CA TRP A 220 -20.94 1.08 1.66
C TRP A 220 -22.05 1.40 0.66
N PRO A 221 -23.11 2.11 1.08
CA PRO A 221 -24.00 2.79 0.15
C PRO A 221 -23.19 3.67 -0.81
N ALA A 222 -23.52 3.60 -2.10
CA ALA A 222 -22.90 4.44 -3.11
C ALA A 222 -23.26 5.91 -2.84
N PRO A 223 -22.27 6.83 -2.75
CA PRO A 223 -22.55 8.23 -2.46
C PRO A 223 -23.39 8.84 -3.58
N THR A 224 -24.45 9.56 -3.19
CA THR A 224 -25.32 10.29 -4.12
C THR A 224 -24.82 11.71 -4.42
N ASP A 225 -24.00 12.29 -3.53
CA ASP A 225 -23.45 13.64 -3.70
C ASP A 225 -22.08 13.81 -3.01
N TRP A 226 -21.41 14.93 -3.28
CA TRP A 226 -20.13 15.31 -2.69
C TRP A 226 -20.02 16.82 -2.41
N ARG A 227 -19.21 17.19 -1.43
CA ARG A 227 -18.87 18.58 -1.08
C ARG A 227 -17.36 18.72 -1.00
N GLY A 228 -16.76 19.69 -1.69
CA GLY A 228 -15.31 19.84 -1.67
C GLY A 228 -14.79 21.23 -2.03
N ARG A 229 -13.59 21.55 -1.56
CA ARG A 229 -12.91 22.83 -1.78
C ARG A 229 -11.41 22.67 -1.96
N GLY A 230 -10.79 23.65 -2.61
CA GLY A 230 -9.35 23.86 -2.63
C GLY A 230 -8.92 24.96 -1.67
N PHE A 231 -7.74 24.80 -1.07
CA PHE A 231 -7.16 25.74 -0.12
C PHE A 231 -5.68 25.96 -0.44
N THR A 232 -5.23 27.21 -0.58
CA THR A 232 -3.80 27.50 -0.74
C THR A 232 -3.19 28.00 0.56
N PHE A 233 -2.02 27.46 0.90
CA PHE A 233 -1.24 27.81 2.08
C PHE A 233 0.08 28.46 1.71
N ALA A 234 0.67 29.24 2.63
CA ALA A 234 1.98 29.84 2.44
C ALA A 234 3.13 28.83 2.57
N THR A 235 2.95 27.79 3.40
CA THR A 235 3.93 26.73 3.60
C THR A 235 3.28 25.35 3.56
N MET A 236 4.06 24.32 3.22
CA MET A 236 3.64 22.92 3.34
C MET A 236 3.26 22.55 4.77
N ARG A 237 3.96 23.11 5.76
CA ARG A 237 3.72 22.84 7.17
C ARG A 237 2.33 23.26 7.60
N ASP A 238 1.93 24.49 7.28
CA ASP A 238 0.58 24.98 7.63
C ASP A 238 -0.52 24.10 7.02
N ALA A 239 -0.30 23.64 5.79
CA ALA A 239 -1.25 22.81 5.07
C ALA A 239 -1.39 21.41 5.68
N TRP A 240 -0.29 20.71 6.00
CA TRP A 240 -0.40 19.38 6.61
C TRP A 240 -0.87 19.44 8.06
N GLU A 241 -0.63 20.55 8.77
CA GLU A 241 -1.19 20.79 10.10
C GLU A 241 -2.72 20.94 10.04
N ALA A 242 -3.25 21.58 8.98
CA ALA A 242 -4.69 21.61 8.72
C ALA A 242 -5.24 20.20 8.43
N ILE A 243 -4.54 19.38 7.64
CA ILE A 243 -4.93 17.97 7.42
C ILE A 243 -4.97 17.22 8.74
N ARG A 244 -3.91 17.32 9.56
CA ARG A 244 -3.84 16.69 10.88
C ARG A 244 -5.04 17.07 11.73
N ALA A 245 -5.36 18.37 11.82
CA ALA A 245 -6.50 18.85 12.59
C ALA A 245 -7.85 18.32 12.06
N ILE A 246 -8.03 18.21 10.74
CA ILE A 246 -9.25 17.65 10.12
C ILE A 246 -9.44 16.18 10.54
N PHE A 247 -8.40 15.36 10.45
CA PHE A 247 -8.47 13.94 10.83
C PHE A 247 -8.59 13.76 12.35
N GLN A 248 -7.88 14.57 13.14
CA GLN A 248 -7.95 14.54 14.60
C GLN A 248 -9.25 15.15 15.17
N ALA A 249 -10.06 15.80 14.34
CA ALA A 249 -11.41 16.25 14.66
C ALA A 249 -12.52 15.26 14.23
N GLY A 250 -12.13 14.10 13.69
CA GLY A 250 -13.07 13.05 13.28
C GLY A 250 -13.85 13.30 11.99
N LEU A 251 -13.43 14.27 11.14
CA LEU A 251 -14.25 14.70 9.99
C LEU A 251 -14.30 13.70 8.82
N ARG A 252 -13.28 12.85 8.65
CA ARG A 252 -13.22 11.77 7.61
C ARG A 252 -13.56 12.22 6.18
N PRO A 253 -12.81 13.19 5.62
CA PRO A 253 -12.91 13.46 4.19
C PRO A 253 -12.55 12.21 3.39
N ALA A 254 -13.28 11.95 2.31
CA ALA A 254 -12.90 10.92 1.34
C ALA A 254 -11.51 11.25 0.77
N VAL A 255 -11.27 12.52 0.42
CA VAL A 255 -9.99 12.98 -0.13
C VAL A 255 -9.48 14.15 0.69
N ALA A 256 -8.23 14.05 1.13
CA ALA A 256 -7.42 15.17 1.62
C ALA A 256 -6.04 15.08 0.96
N ARG A 257 -5.83 15.81 -0.13
CA ARG A 257 -4.61 15.72 -0.94
C ARG A 257 -3.92 17.06 -1.01
N LEU A 258 -2.68 17.12 -0.53
CA LEU A 258 -1.86 18.32 -0.49
C LEU A 258 -0.72 18.21 -1.49
N TYR A 259 -0.65 19.15 -2.41
CA TYR A 259 0.38 19.29 -3.42
C TYR A 259 1.47 20.24 -2.92
N ASP A 260 2.74 19.88 -3.10
CA ASP A 260 3.86 20.81 -2.88
C ASP A 260 3.81 22.00 -3.87
N PRO A 261 4.67 23.02 -3.73
CA PRO A 261 4.62 24.18 -4.62
C PRO A 261 4.82 23.85 -6.11
N ILE A 262 5.68 22.88 -6.44
CA ILE A 262 5.97 22.50 -7.84
C ILE A 262 4.78 21.70 -8.40
N ASP A 263 4.24 20.74 -7.65
CA ASP A 263 3.07 19.95 -8.02
C ASP A 263 1.80 20.82 -8.06
N THR A 264 1.71 21.84 -7.20
CA THR A 264 0.67 22.87 -7.28
C THR A 264 0.76 23.65 -8.59
N TYR A 265 1.95 24.07 -8.99
CA TYR A 265 2.14 24.75 -10.27
C TYR A 265 1.74 23.86 -11.45
N VAL A 266 2.20 22.60 -11.48
CA VAL A 266 1.85 21.63 -12.52
C VAL A 266 0.34 21.35 -12.54
N PHE A 267 -0.26 21.21 -11.35
CA PHE A 267 -1.70 21.11 -11.20
C PHE A 267 -2.36 22.34 -11.81
N LEU A 268 -2.01 23.58 -11.45
CA LEU A 268 -2.68 24.76 -11.99
C LEU A 268 -2.49 24.90 -13.51
N GLN A 269 -1.28 24.68 -14.06
CA GLN A 269 -0.95 24.84 -15.49
C GLN A 269 -1.65 23.85 -16.43
N GLY A 270 -2.13 22.71 -15.94
CA GLY A 270 -2.97 21.79 -16.75
C GLY A 270 -4.34 22.36 -17.16
N ALA A 271 -4.52 23.69 -17.12
CA ALA A 271 -5.74 24.47 -17.37
C ALA A 271 -6.12 24.64 -18.85
N THR A 272 -5.43 24.02 -19.81
CA THR A 272 -5.80 24.15 -21.23
C THR A 272 -6.84 23.10 -21.68
N SER A 273 -8.10 23.56 -21.68
CA SER A 273 -9.33 22.98 -22.28
C SER A 273 -10.03 21.80 -21.58
N ALA A 274 -11.36 21.91 -21.52
CA ALA A 274 -12.33 20.94 -20.99
C ALA A 274 -12.71 19.82 -21.98
N THR A 275 -12.18 19.87 -23.21
CA THR A 275 -12.32 18.83 -24.22
C THR A 275 -11.10 17.92 -24.19
N PRO A 276 -11.26 16.58 -24.13
CA PRO A 276 -10.18 15.67 -24.46
C PRO A 276 -9.79 15.95 -25.91
N SER A 277 -8.66 16.61 -26.13
CA SER A 277 -8.06 16.60 -27.47
C SER A 277 -7.57 15.18 -27.74
N ALA A 278 -7.75 14.71 -28.97
CA ALA A 278 -7.16 13.45 -29.42
C ALA A 278 -5.67 13.43 -29.04
N PRO A 279 -5.11 12.27 -28.64
CA PRO A 279 -3.69 12.18 -28.34
C PRO A 279 -2.91 12.67 -29.55
N LYS A 280 -2.32 13.86 -29.45
CA LYS A 280 -1.40 14.35 -30.47
C LYS A 280 -0.23 13.40 -30.45
N THR A 281 0.13 12.85 -31.61
CA THR A 281 1.37 12.13 -31.81
C THR A 281 2.49 13.00 -31.21
N PRO A 282 3.33 12.50 -30.28
CA PRO A 282 4.34 13.33 -29.66
C PRO A 282 5.27 13.85 -30.75
N GLU A 283 5.18 15.14 -31.05
CA GLU A 283 6.13 15.81 -31.93
C GLU A 283 7.51 15.67 -31.28
N ARG A 284 8.47 15.13 -32.03
CA ARG A 284 9.87 15.11 -31.61
C ARG A 284 10.30 16.57 -31.39
N PRO A 285 10.83 16.93 -30.21
CA PRO A 285 11.35 18.27 -30.00
C PRO A 285 12.42 18.57 -31.05
N SER A 286 12.55 19.84 -31.43
CA SER A 286 13.63 20.24 -32.32
C SER A 286 14.99 19.85 -31.72
N PRO A 287 16.01 19.53 -32.54
CA PRO A 287 17.35 19.19 -32.04
C PRO A 287 17.91 20.23 -31.06
N ALA A 288 17.55 21.51 -31.23
CA ALA A 288 17.92 22.60 -30.33
C ALA A 288 17.20 22.53 -28.97
N ALA A 289 15.91 22.19 -28.95
CA ALA A 289 15.15 22.00 -27.70
C ALA A 289 15.59 20.73 -26.96
N GLU A 290 15.93 19.66 -27.68
CA GLU A 290 16.50 18.44 -27.09
C GLU A 290 17.90 18.68 -26.53
N TRP A 291 18.74 19.43 -27.25
CA TRP A 291 20.05 19.86 -26.77
C TRP A 291 19.95 20.76 -25.54
N LEU A 292 19.03 21.72 -25.53
CA LEU A 292 18.82 22.60 -24.38
C LEU A 292 18.29 21.84 -23.16
N LEU A 293 17.33 20.93 -23.36
CA LEU A 293 16.82 20.06 -22.31
C LEU A 293 17.95 19.18 -21.75
N ARG A 294 18.76 18.54 -22.60
CA ARG A 294 19.94 17.76 -22.18
C ARG A 294 20.94 18.63 -21.40
N ARG A 295 21.22 19.85 -21.84
CA ARG A 295 22.13 20.78 -21.15
C ARG A 295 21.60 21.25 -19.79
N VAL A 296 20.30 21.47 -19.68
CA VAL A 296 19.60 21.75 -18.41
C VAL A 296 19.72 20.52 -17.50
N LEU A 297 19.58 19.32 -18.04
CA LEU A 297 19.68 18.08 -17.27
C LEU A 297 21.11 17.61 -16.97
N ASP A 298 22.13 18.08 -17.70
CA ASP A 298 23.56 17.81 -17.49
C ASP A 298 24.12 18.58 -16.28
N ALA A 299 23.35 19.53 -15.73
CA ALA A 299 23.65 20.22 -14.47
C ALA A 299 22.44 20.18 -13.51
N PRO A 300 22.05 18.98 -13.02
CA PRO A 300 20.82 18.81 -12.23
C PRO A 300 20.82 19.69 -10.97
N SER A 301 21.97 19.87 -10.33
CA SER A 301 22.14 20.72 -9.15
C SER A 301 21.99 22.21 -9.45
N ALA A 302 22.41 22.67 -10.63
CA ALA A 302 22.25 24.06 -11.05
C ALA A 302 20.80 24.38 -11.45
N VAL A 303 20.11 23.41 -12.06
CA VAL A 303 18.69 23.52 -12.41
C VAL A 303 17.79 23.36 -11.19
N ASN A 304 18.11 22.48 -10.25
CA ASN A 304 17.46 22.43 -8.96
C ASN A 304 17.67 23.74 -8.21
N ALA A 305 18.89 24.31 -8.19
CA ALA A 305 19.13 25.62 -7.60
C ALA A 305 18.37 26.76 -8.32
N LEU A 306 18.24 26.73 -9.65
CA LEU A 306 17.49 27.73 -10.43
C LEU A 306 15.96 27.55 -10.32
N ALA A 307 15.49 26.31 -10.27
CA ALA A 307 14.09 25.95 -10.06
C ALA A 307 13.69 26.24 -8.61
N ASP A 308 14.56 26.01 -7.63
CA ASP A 308 14.41 26.45 -6.24
C ASP A 308 14.39 27.97 -6.19
N LEU A 309 15.31 28.67 -6.86
CA LEU A 309 15.34 30.15 -6.91
C LEU A 309 14.15 30.77 -7.67
N ALA A 310 13.60 30.07 -8.67
CA ALA A 310 12.44 30.51 -9.45
C ALA A 310 11.11 30.11 -8.80
N SER A 311 11.02 28.94 -8.18
CA SER A 311 9.85 28.50 -7.40
C SER A 311 9.71 29.28 -6.10
N THR A 312 10.82 29.60 -5.42
CA THR A 312 10.82 30.50 -4.25
C THR A 312 10.38 31.92 -4.59
N LYS A 313 10.43 32.35 -5.86
CA LYS A 313 10.05 33.71 -6.28
C LYS A 313 8.73 33.83 -7.06
N LEU A 314 8.26 32.80 -7.77
CA LEU A 314 7.01 32.88 -8.55
C LEU A 314 5.83 32.04 -8.01
N TYR A 315 6.07 30.92 -7.32
CA TYR A 315 5.01 30.04 -6.81
C TYR A 315 5.44 29.34 -5.51
N THR A 316 5.19 29.98 -4.38
CA THR A 316 5.54 29.47 -3.04
C THR A 316 4.40 28.75 -2.34
N ARG A 317 3.20 28.70 -2.95
CA ARG A 317 1.99 28.22 -2.27
C ARG A 317 1.72 26.75 -2.58
N SER A 318 1.28 26.04 -1.55
CA SER A 318 0.84 24.65 -1.65
C SER A 318 -0.69 24.58 -1.71
N LEU A 319 -1.23 23.65 -2.51
CA LEU A 319 -2.68 23.45 -2.68
C LEU A 319 -3.15 22.19 -1.95
N LEU A 320 -4.06 22.36 -1.00
CA LEU A 320 -4.82 21.27 -0.37
C LEU A 320 -6.19 21.15 -1.02
N ILE A 321 -6.58 19.94 -1.40
CA ILE A 321 -7.93 19.59 -1.85
C ILE A 321 -8.59 18.74 -0.78
N VAL A 322 -9.78 19.16 -0.33
CA VAL A 322 -10.61 18.42 0.63
C VAL A 322 -11.96 18.09 -0.01
N ILE A 323 -12.34 16.82 0.01
CA ILE A 323 -13.61 16.32 -0.53
C ILE A 323 -14.26 15.37 0.47
N PHE A 324 -15.54 15.61 0.73
CA PHE A 324 -16.45 14.75 1.47
C PHE A 324 -17.48 14.18 0.50
N GLU A 325 -17.83 12.90 0.66
CA GLU A 325 -18.87 12.24 -0.16
C GLU A 325 -19.80 11.43 0.74
N GLY A 326 -21.08 11.35 0.36
CA GLY A 326 -22.10 10.66 1.15
C GLY A 326 -23.51 10.89 0.60
N ASP A 327 -24.50 10.60 1.45
CA ASP A 327 -25.91 10.76 1.12
C ASP A 327 -26.51 11.99 1.80
N GLY A 328 -27.09 12.86 0.99
CA GLY A 328 -27.71 14.10 1.45
C GLY A 328 -26.73 15.23 1.74
N ASP A 329 -27.26 16.45 1.72
CA ASP A 329 -26.47 17.68 1.68
C ASP A 329 -25.90 18.09 3.03
N ASP A 330 -26.63 17.82 4.13
CA ASP A 330 -26.42 18.48 5.41
C ASP A 330 -25.13 18.01 6.14
N PRO A 331 -24.88 16.69 6.34
CA PRO A 331 -23.70 16.25 7.10
C PRO A 331 -22.37 16.54 6.38
N GLN A 332 -22.35 16.44 5.05
CA GLN A 332 -21.14 16.72 4.27
C GLN A 332 -20.87 18.22 4.17
N ALA A 333 -21.92 19.05 4.12
CA ALA A 333 -21.77 20.50 4.16
C ALA A 333 -21.27 20.97 5.53
N GLU A 334 -21.78 20.41 6.64
CA GLU A 334 -21.31 20.71 7.99
C GLU A 334 -19.84 20.29 8.16
N ALA A 335 -19.48 19.07 7.75
CA ALA A 335 -18.11 18.59 7.81
C ALA A 335 -17.15 19.47 6.98
N LEU A 336 -17.55 19.87 5.78
CA LEU A 336 -16.77 20.80 4.95
C LEU A 336 -16.66 22.19 5.58
N ALA A 337 -17.71 22.70 6.22
CA ALA A 337 -17.68 23.99 6.90
C ALA A 337 -16.69 23.96 8.09
N ARG A 338 -16.70 22.89 8.88
CA ARG A 338 -15.74 22.65 9.96
C ARG A 338 -14.31 22.52 9.43
N ALA A 339 -14.09 21.74 8.37
CA ALA A 339 -12.79 21.61 7.72
C ALA A 339 -12.28 22.95 7.15
N THR A 340 -13.18 23.76 6.58
CA THR A 340 -12.88 25.11 6.10
C THR A 340 -12.43 26.02 7.24
N ALA A 341 -13.08 25.97 8.40
CA ALA A 341 -12.67 26.73 9.57
C ALA A 341 -11.27 26.32 10.07
N LEU A 342 -10.97 25.01 10.09
CA LEU A 342 -9.66 24.49 10.44
C LEU A 342 -8.56 24.96 9.45
N CYS A 343 -8.85 24.91 8.15
CA CYS A 343 -7.92 25.42 7.12
C CYS A 343 -7.67 26.92 7.28
N LYS A 344 -8.72 27.73 7.50
CA LYS A 344 -8.59 29.18 7.71
C LYS A 344 -7.81 29.51 8.98
N LYS A 345 -7.98 28.73 10.07
CA LYS A 345 -7.18 28.85 11.29
C LYS A 345 -5.68 28.63 11.02
N GLY A 346 -5.36 27.74 10.09
CA GLY A 346 -4.00 27.51 9.57
C GLY A 346 -3.53 28.52 8.51
N GLY A 347 -4.23 29.63 8.29
CA GLY A 347 -3.81 30.67 7.34
C GLY A 347 -4.15 30.38 5.87
N ALA A 348 -5.03 29.42 5.59
CA ALA A 348 -5.44 29.11 4.22
C ALA A 348 -6.20 30.25 3.55
N ARG A 349 -5.97 30.41 2.25
CA ARG A 349 -6.91 31.06 1.33
C ARG A 349 -7.83 30.00 0.73
N ASP A 350 -9.15 30.23 0.80
CA ASP A 350 -10.16 29.37 0.17
C ASP A 350 -10.24 29.69 -1.33
N GLU A 351 -9.97 28.69 -2.17
CA GLU A 351 -10.01 28.78 -3.64
C GLU A 351 -11.36 28.29 -4.21
N GLY A 352 -12.33 27.98 -3.34
CA GLY A 352 -13.64 27.49 -3.72
C GLY A 352 -13.64 26.04 -4.19
N GLU A 353 -14.74 25.64 -4.84
CA GLU A 353 -15.01 24.26 -5.24
C GLU A 353 -14.24 23.81 -6.51
N GLY A 354 -13.77 24.77 -7.31
CA GLY A 354 -13.14 24.52 -8.62
C GLY A 354 -12.00 23.49 -8.61
N PRO A 355 -10.99 23.62 -7.72
CA PRO A 355 -9.92 22.64 -7.61
C PRO A 355 -10.41 21.22 -7.30
N ALA A 356 -11.41 21.07 -6.42
CA ALA A 356 -11.99 19.77 -6.08
C ALA A 356 -12.72 19.13 -7.27
N LYS A 357 -13.57 19.90 -7.98
CA LYS A 357 -14.23 19.44 -9.23
C LYS A 357 -13.22 18.93 -10.24
N ARG A 358 -12.18 19.72 -10.47
CA ARG A 358 -11.11 19.39 -11.40
C ARG A 358 -10.38 18.11 -11.01
N TRP A 359 -10.11 17.94 -9.73
CA TRP A 359 -9.44 16.74 -9.21
C TRP A 359 -10.26 15.49 -9.46
N LEU A 360 -11.57 15.51 -9.14
CA LEU A 360 -12.48 14.39 -9.37
C LEU A 360 -12.53 13.99 -10.86
N LEU A 361 -12.53 14.96 -11.77
CA LEU A 361 -12.52 14.70 -13.22
C LEU A 361 -11.21 14.12 -13.75
N ARG A 362 -10.07 14.37 -13.09
CA ARG A 362 -8.72 14.03 -13.61
C ARG A 362 -7.94 13.02 -12.78
N ARG A 363 -8.50 12.52 -11.67
CA ARG A 363 -7.85 11.62 -10.69
C ARG A 363 -7.23 10.33 -11.26
N HIS A 364 -7.61 9.90 -12.48
CA HIS A 364 -7.02 8.74 -13.17
C HIS A 364 -6.18 9.10 -14.41
N ALA A 365 -5.95 10.39 -14.69
CA ALA A 365 -5.28 10.84 -15.92
C ALA A 365 -3.74 10.93 -15.85
N VAL A 366 -3.14 10.73 -14.67
CA VAL A 366 -1.70 10.97 -14.42
C VAL A 366 -0.82 9.88 -15.04
N SER A 367 -1.21 8.61 -14.93
CA SER A 367 -0.40 7.46 -15.39
C SER A 367 -0.14 7.45 -16.90
N TYR A 368 -1.04 8.04 -17.70
CA TYR A 368 -0.92 8.10 -19.16
C TYR A 368 0.14 9.10 -19.67
N ARG A 369 0.76 9.90 -18.79
CA ARG A 369 1.71 10.98 -19.17
C ARG A 369 3.18 10.59 -19.08
N GLN A 370 3.51 9.40 -18.57
CA GLN A 370 4.90 8.93 -18.43
C GLN A 370 5.57 8.48 -19.74
N PRO A 371 4.89 7.83 -20.71
CA PRO A 371 5.55 7.35 -21.94
C PRO A 371 6.28 8.43 -22.76
N PRO A 372 5.76 9.67 -22.93
CA PRO A 372 6.50 10.74 -23.59
C PRO A 372 7.80 11.13 -22.86
N THR A 373 7.84 11.06 -21.54
CA THR A 373 9.04 11.34 -20.74
C THR A 373 10.12 10.29 -21.03
N TYR A 374 9.76 9.00 -20.99
CA TYR A 374 10.68 7.92 -21.34
C TYR A 374 11.20 8.01 -22.78
N SER A 375 10.36 8.44 -23.73
CA SER A 375 10.76 8.60 -25.13
C SER A 375 11.83 9.68 -25.37
N ARG A 376 12.03 10.57 -24.40
CA ARG A 376 13.01 11.67 -24.43
C ARG A 376 14.33 11.34 -23.75
N GLY A 377 14.57 10.07 -23.40
CA GLY A 377 15.79 9.63 -22.70
C GLY A 377 15.73 9.81 -21.18
N LEU A 378 14.71 10.47 -20.66
CA LEU A 378 14.48 10.64 -19.22
C LEU A 378 14.01 9.34 -18.57
N TRP A 379 14.15 9.28 -17.26
CA TRP A 379 13.50 8.28 -16.43
C TRP A 379 12.66 8.99 -15.37
N VAL A 380 11.49 8.42 -15.08
CA VAL A 380 10.55 8.92 -14.06
C VAL A 380 10.16 7.75 -13.19
N ASP A 381 10.03 8.01 -11.90
CA ASP A 381 9.49 7.05 -10.96
C ASP A 381 8.80 7.77 -9.80
N THR A 382 8.14 6.97 -8.98
CA THR A 382 7.34 7.39 -7.86
C THR A 382 7.67 6.55 -6.64
N MET A 383 7.97 7.23 -5.54
CA MET A 383 8.24 6.60 -4.25
C MET A 383 7.22 7.09 -3.25
N GLU A 384 6.71 6.18 -2.45
CA GLU A 384 5.73 6.47 -1.42
C GLU A 384 6.22 5.93 -0.08
N VAL A 385 6.07 6.78 0.93
CA VAL A 385 6.50 6.57 2.31
C VAL A 385 5.44 7.14 3.24
N ALA A 386 5.52 6.85 4.53
CA ALA A 386 4.63 7.47 5.51
C ALA A 386 5.33 7.64 6.87
N ALA A 387 4.86 8.59 7.66
CA ALA A 387 5.36 8.80 9.01
C ALA A 387 4.23 9.27 9.94
N PRO A 388 4.41 9.08 11.27
CA PRO A 388 3.64 9.80 12.25
C PRO A 388 3.75 11.32 12.06
N TRP A 389 2.74 12.06 12.49
CA TRP A 389 2.71 13.53 12.35
C TRP A 389 3.95 14.22 12.94
N SER A 390 4.49 13.71 14.06
CA SER A 390 5.70 14.24 14.71
C SER A 390 6.97 14.12 13.89
N ARG A 391 6.99 13.22 12.89
CA ARG A 391 8.15 12.93 12.03
C ARG A 391 7.94 13.35 10.57
N LEU A 392 6.72 13.72 10.19
CA LEU A 392 6.35 13.99 8.80
C LEU A 392 7.24 15.04 8.12
N GLY A 393 7.59 16.13 8.82
CA GLY A 393 8.46 17.17 8.29
C GLY A 393 9.88 16.68 8.00
N ALA A 394 10.49 15.99 8.97
CA ALA A 394 11.83 15.41 8.81
C ALA A 394 11.87 14.35 7.70
N LEU A 395 10.80 13.56 7.56
CA LEU A 395 10.65 12.59 6.47
C LEU A 395 10.58 13.30 5.11
N TYR A 396 9.73 14.33 4.98
CA TYR A 396 9.60 15.11 3.76
C TYR A 396 10.94 15.67 3.31
N GLU A 397 11.64 16.38 4.21
CA GLU A 397 12.90 17.05 3.91
C GLU A 397 14.01 16.06 3.54
N SER A 398 14.17 14.99 4.33
CA SER A 398 15.25 14.01 4.14
C SER A 398 15.09 13.21 2.84
N VAL A 399 13.88 12.74 2.55
CA VAL A 399 13.61 11.96 1.33
C VAL A 399 13.65 12.85 0.10
N HIS A 400 13.08 14.06 0.17
CA HIS A 400 13.19 15.03 -0.91
C HIS A 400 14.66 15.32 -1.25
N ALA A 401 15.48 15.66 -0.24
CA ALA A 401 16.91 15.91 -0.43
C ALA A 401 17.63 14.69 -1.03
N ALA A 402 17.35 13.48 -0.56
CA ALA A 402 17.92 12.25 -1.10
C ALA A 402 17.57 12.04 -2.58
N LEU A 403 16.30 12.25 -2.96
CA LEU A 403 15.83 12.11 -4.34
C LEU A 403 16.37 13.22 -5.26
N SER A 404 16.56 14.44 -4.76
CA SER A 404 17.06 15.58 -5.54
C SER A 404 18.49 15.39 -6.07
N HIS A 405 19.24 14.41 -5.55
CA HIS A 405 20.53 14.00 -6.11
C HIS A 405 20.37 13.33 -7.50
N GLY A 406 19.23 12.68 -7.75
CA GLY A 406 18.93 11.99 -9.00
C GLY A 406 18.22 12.86 -10.04
N GLY A 407 17.63 14.00 -9.65
CA GLY A 407 16.97 14.92 -10.57
C GLY A 407 15.92 15.82 -9.92
N LEU A 408 14.88 16.16 -10.67
CA LEU A 408 13.76 16.99 -10.21
C LEU A 408 12.83 16.15 -9.34
N VAL A 409 12.39 16.71 -8.22
CA VAL A 409 11.47 16.04 -7.29
C VAL A 409 10.22 16.88 -7.11
N MET A 410 9.09 16.21 -7.04
CA MET A 410 7.78 16.75 -6.68
C MET A 410 7.19 15.82 -5.63
N ALA A 411 6.35 16.35 -4.76
CA ALA A 411 5.70 15.57 -3.73
C ALA A 411 4.25 16.01 -3.51
N HIS A 412 3.43 15.05 -3.10
CA HIS A 412 2.13 15.33 -2.53
C HIS A 412 1.81 14.38 -1.38
N MET A 413 1.06 14.87 -0.41
CA MET A 413 0.48 14.02 0.63
C MET A 413 -0.72 13.31 0.02
N SER A 414 -0.62 11.99 -0.06
CA SER A 414 -1.54 11.15 -0.83
C SER A 414 -2.68 10.59 0.04
N HIS A 415 -2.38 10.25 1.29
CA HIS A 415 -3.29 9.69 2.28
C HIS A 415 -2.97 10.26 3.66
N ALA A 416 -3.99 10.48 4.49
CA ALA A 416 -3.83 10.97 5.84
C ALA A 416 -4.70 10.20 6.83
N TYR A 417 -4.24 10.15 8.07
CA TYR A 417 -4.80 9.38 9.16
C TYR A 417 -4.73 10.22 10.44
N PRO A 418 -5.47 9.84 11.50
CA PRO A 418 -5.41 10.53 12.78
C PRO A 418 -3.99 10.57 13.40
N ASP A 419 -3.14 9.57 13.09
CA ASP A 419 -1.80 9.37 13.62
C ASP A 419 -0.66 9.75 12.67
N GLY A 420 -0.91 9.87 11.38
CA GLY A 420 0.13 10.32 10.45
C GLY A 420 -0.34 10.51 9.02
N CYS A 421 0.62 10.56 8.09
CA CYS A 421 0.36 10.84 6.69
C CYS A 421 1.35 10.13 5.77
N SER A 422 0.87 9.73 4.59
CA SER A 422 1.70 9.24 3.49
C SER A 422 2.12 10.39 2.57
N ILE A 423 3.40 10.39 2.19
CA ILE A 423 3.99 11.28 1.21
C ILE A 423 4.30 10.47 -0.04
N TYR A 424 3.90 11.01 -1.18
CA TYR A 424 4.14 10.45 -2.50
C TYR A 424 5.06 11.38 -3.27
N PHE A 425 6.28 10.92 -3.53
CA PHE A 425 7.27 11.61 -4.33
C PHE A 425 7.18 11.14 -5.78
N THR A 426 7.23 12.07 -6.72
CA THR A 426 7.52 11.83 -8.14
C THR A 426 8.87 12.45 -8.44
N PHE A 427 9.77 11.68 -9.05
CA PHE A 427 11.11 12.17 -9.35
C PHE A 427 11.52 11.79 -10.77
N VAL A 428 12.21 12.73 -11.42
CA VAL A 428 12.59 12.64 -12.83
C VAL A 428 14.08 12.89 -12.94
N GLY A 429 14.80 11.92 -13.47
CA GLY A 429 16.23 12.03 -13.75
C GLY A 429 16.54 11.86 -15.23
N ALA A 430 17.76 12.25 -15.57
CA ALA A 430 18.32 12.11 -16.90
C ALA A 430 19.72 11.52 -16.79
N SER A 431 20.12 10.75 -17.79
CA SER A 431 21.48 10.21 -17.87
C SER A 431 21.92 10.12 -19.34
N PRO A 432 23.23 10.13 -19.62
CA PRO A 432 23.75 10.09 -20.99
C PRO A 432 23.33 8.84 -21.77
N ASP A 433 23.18 7.72 -21.08
CA ASP A 433 22.84 6.40 -21.62
C ASP A 433 22.02 5.56 -20.61
N ASP A 434 21.50 4.42 -21.05
CA ASP A 434 20.62 3.59 -20.23
C ASP A 434 21.36 2.82 -19.11
N ALA A 435 22.65 2.53 -19.27
CA ALA A 435 23.43 1.86 -18.22
C ALA A 435 23.72 2.83 -17.06
N SER A 436 24.15 4.06 -17.38
CA SER A 436 24.30 5.13 -16.39
C SER A 436 22.96 5.50 -15.75
N ALA A 437 21.85 5.51 -16.52
CA ALA A 437 20.51 5.71 -15.98
C ALA A 437 20.14 4.68 -14.91
N ARG A 438 20.38 3.39 -15.16
CA ARG A 438 20.12 2.32 -14.18
C ARG A 438 20.95 2.51 -12.91
N GLN A 439 22.24 2.83 -13.05
CA GLN A 439 23.12 3.04 -11.89
C GLN A 439 22.67 4.24 -11.04
N THR A 440 22.38 5.38 -11.66
CA THR A 440 21.89 6.57 -10.95
C THR A 440 20.54 6.28 -10.30
N TYR A 441 19.62 5.64 -11.01
CA TYR A 441 18.32 5.23 -10.49
C TYR A 441 18.45 4.34 -9.24
N ASP A 442 19.26 3.28 -9.30
CA ASP A 442 19.44 2.33 -8.19
C ASP A 442 20.08 3.02 -6.98
N ALA A 443 21.07 3.90 -7.21
CA ALA A 443 21.71 4.66 -6.15
C ALA A 443 20.79 5.73 -5.53
N THR A 444 19.90 6.33 -6.32
CA THR A 444 18.89 7.29 -5.83
C THR A 444 17.85 6.59 -4.95
N TRP A 445 17.32 5.44 -5.38
CA TRP A 445 16.40 4.63 -4.58
C TRP A 445 17.04 4.18 -3.25
N ALA A 446 18.28 3.69 -3.28
CA ALA A 446 18.97 3.25 -2.08
C ALA A 446 19.15 4.38 -1.05
N ARG A 447 19.49 5.60 -1.50
CA ARG A 447 19.59 6.79 -0.64
C ARG A 447 18.24 7.19 -0.05
N ALA A 448 17.19 7.21 -0.88
CA ALA A 448 15.86 7.62 -0.46
C ALA A 448 15.24 6.65 0.58
N LEU A 449 15.45 5.33 0.41
CA LEU A 449 15.00 4.32 1.37
C LEU A 449 15.69 4.46 2.73
N ARG A 450 17.01 4.70 2.75
CA ARG A 450 17.75 4.97 3.99
C ARG A 450 17.28 6.27 4.66
N ALA A 451 17.15 7.35 3.89
CA ALA A 451 16.65 8.62 4.40
C ALA A 451 15.24 8.51 5.00
N ALA A 452 14.37 7.70 4.39
CA ALA A 452 13.04 7.43 4.92
C ALA A 452 13.09 6.74 6.29
N HIS A 453 13.90 5.69 6.41
CA HIS A 453 14.09 4.95 7.67
C HIS A 453 14.72 5.83 8.77
N GLU A 454 15.80 6.55 8.46
CA GLU A 454 16.52 7.42 9.41
C GLU A 454 15.63 8.57 9.92
N ALA A 455 14.71 9.07 9.10
CA ALA A 455 13.72 10.06 9.49
C ALA A 455 12.58 9.50 10.37
N GLY A 456 12.56 8.18 10.62
CA GLY A 456 11.51 7.49 11.39
C GLY A 456 10.25 7.22 10.59
N GLY A 457 10.33 7.20 9.25
CA GLY A 457 9.23 6.82 8.37
C GLY A 457 9.26 5.34 7.98
N THR A 458 8.17 4.89 7.36
CA THR A 458 8.11 3.60 6.69
C THR A 458 8.58 3.69 5.24
N ILE A 459 9.21 2.63 4.74
CA ILE A 459 9.66 2.54 3.34
C ILE A 459 8.53 2.30 2.34
N ALA A 460 7.34 1.87 2.82
CA ALA A 460 6.18 1.63 1.98
C ALA A 460 4.86 1.82 2.74
N HIS A 461 3.91 2.51 2.13
CA HIS A 461 2.54 2.68 2.59
C HIS A 461 1.51 1.94 1.72
N HIS A 462 1.75 1.78 0.40
CA HIS A 462 0.78 1.09 -0.48
C HIS A 462 1.30 0.51 -1.81
N HIS A 463 2.54 0.79 -2.24
CA HIS A 463 3.08 0.12 -3.44
C HIS A 463 3.48 -1.34 -3.18
N GLY A 464 3.60 -1.73 -1.90
CA GLY A 464 4.32 -2.92 -1.50
C GLY A 464 5.83 -2.68 -1.47
N VAL A 465 6.57 -3.78 -1.42
CA VAL A 465 8.02 -3.83 -1.30
C VAL A 465 8.62 -4.24 -2.65
N GLY A 466 8.15 -5.37 -3.19
CA GLY A 466 8.70 -5.98 -4.39
C GLY A 466 10.22 -6.08 -4.39
N ARG A 467 10.81 -6.26 -5.58
CA ARG A 467 12.27 -6.24 -5.74
C ARG A 467 12.86 -4.86 -5.48
N SER A 468 12.09 -3.81 -5.73
CA SER A 468 12.54 -2.41 -5.64
C SER A 468 12.94 -1.98 -4.22
N LYS A 469 12.24 -2.47 -3.19
CA LYS A 469 12.48 -2.10 -1.79
C LYS A 469 12.98 -3.25 -0.93
N LYS A 470 13.10 -4.46 -1.48
CA LYS A 470 13.53 -5.68 -0.76
C LYS A 470 14.71 -5.44 0.16
N ALA A 471 15.78 -4.84 -0.36
CA ALA A 471 17.00 -4.62 0.42
C ALA A 471 16.75 -3.79 1.70
N ALA A 472 15.75 -2.90 1.71
CA ALA A 472 15.44 -2.07 2.87
C ALA A 472 14.52 -2.78 3.89
N MET A 473 14.03 -3.98 3.62
CA MET A 473 13.13 -4.71 4.54
C MET A 473 13.75 -4.99 5.90
N ALA A 474 15.06 -5.28 5.96
CA ALA A 474 15.74 -5.51 7.23
C ALA A 474 15.78 -4.26 8.13
N LEU A 475 15.71 -3.05 7.56
CA LEU A 475 15.58 -1.80 8.32
C LEU A 475 14.26 -1.75 9.10
N GLU A 476 13.20 -2.32 8.54
CA GLU A 476 11.85 -2.30 9.10
C GLU A 476 11.56 -3.47 10.02
N TRP A 477 12.17 -4.63 9.75
CA TRP A 477 11.80 -5.91 10.37
C TRP A 477 12.88 -6.51 11.29
N GLY A 478 14.14 -6.14 11.11
CA GLY A 478 15.26 -6.82 11.78
C GLY A 478 15.20 -8.34 11.57
N ALA A 479 15.32 -9.11 12.66
CA ALA A 479 15.19 -10.57 12.60
C ALA A 479 13.77 -11.06 12.27
N GLY A 480 12.76 -10.18 12.24
CA GLY A 480 11.38 -10.50 11.91
C GLY A 480 11.18 -11.01 10.49
N LEU A 481 12.15 -10.78 9.58
CA LEU A 481 12.14 -11.41 8.25
C LEU A 481 12.13 -12.95 8.32
N ARG A 482 12.64 -13.54 9.41
CA ARG A 482 12.57 -14.98 9.64
C ARG A 482 11.14 -15.48 9.85
N TRP A 483 10.21 -14.66 10.33
CA TRP A 483 8.79 -15.03 10.37
C TRP A 483 8.22 -15.15 8.97
N ILE A 484 8.48 -14.17 8.11
CA ILE A 484 8.01 -14.17 6.72
C ILE A 484 8.63 -15.37 5.98
N ASP A 485 9.92 -15.66 6.17
CA ASP A 485 10.56 -16.83 5.55
C ASP A 485 10.01 -18.16 6.08
N ALA A 486 9.80 -18.30 7.39
CA ALA A 486 9.21 -19.50 7.98
C ALA A 486 7.78 -19.75 7.46
N LEU A 487 6.95 -18.69 7.39
CA LEU A 487 5.61 -18.75 6.81
C LEU A 487 5.67 -19.12 5.32
N ARG A 488 6.61 -18.55 4.55
CA ARG A 488 6.81 -18.88 3.14
C ARG A 488 7.13 -20.36 2.96
N ARG A 489 8.16 -20.85 3.65
CA ARG A 489 8.63 -22.25 3.54
C ARG A 489 7.58 -23.26 4.03
N ALA A 490 6.71 -22.84 4.95
CA ALA A 490 5.61 -23.67 5.43
C ALA A 490 4.40 -23.73 4.48
N ALA A 491 4.14 -22.62 3.75
CA ALA A 491 3.10 -22.55 2.73
C ALA A 491 3.54 -23.18 1.40
N ASP A 492 4.83 -23.08 1.07
CA ASP A 492 5.42 -23.48 -0.20
C ASP A 492 6.74 -24.25 0.02
N PRO A 493 6.70 -25.49 0.53
CA PRO A 493 7.89 -26.27 0.86
C PRO A 493 8.64 -26.77 -0.39
N ASP A 494 7.96 -26.84 -1.54
CA ASP A 494 8.52 -27.31 -2.82
C ASP A 494 8.95 -26.12 -3.73
N HIS A 495 8.86 -24.88 -3.24
CA HIS A 495 9.21 -23.66 -3.98
C HIS A 495 8.46 -23.50 -5.31
N ALA A 496 7.19 -23.90 -5.34
CA ALA A 496 6.31 -23.75 -6.50
C ALA A 496 6.02 -22.29 -6.81
N MET A 497 6.07 -21.37 -5.83
CA MET A 497 5.86 -19.94 -6.03
C MET A 497 7.19 -19.26 -6.37
N ALA A 498 7.33 -18.77 -7.61
CA ALA A 498 8.53 -18.04 -8.06
C ALA A 498 8.61 -16.59 -7.54
N GLY A 499 7.60 -16.13 -6.79
CA GLY A 499 7.45 -14.76 -6.32
C GLY A 499 7.96 -14.55 -4.89
N GLY A 500 9.29 -14.48 -4.71
CA GLY A 500 9.91 -14.20 -3.40
C GLY A 500 10.60 -12.84 -3.26
N PRO A 501 9.97 -11.68 -3.54
CA PRO A 501 10.68 -10.41 -3.47
C PRO A 501 10.88 -9.87 -2.03
N LEU A 502 10.42 -10.52 -0.97
CA LEU A 502 10.46 -9.90 0.37
C LEU A 502 11.70 -10.22 1.21
N VAL A 503 12.18 -11.47 1.20
CA VAL A 503 13.09 -11.98 2.25
C VAL A 503 14.44 -12.51 1.75
N ASP A 504 14.62 -12.72 0.45
CA ASP A 504 15.87 -13.29 -0.09
C ASP A 504 16.92 -12.19 -0.41
N GLY A 505 18.21 -12.52 -0.54
CA GLY A 505 19.25 -11.61 -1.06
C GLY A 505 19.91 -10.67 -0.04
N GLU A 506 20.81 -9.80 -0.52
CA GLU A 506 21.54 -8.85 0.32
C GLU A 506 20.61 -7.74 0.86
N MET A 507 20.64 -7.57 2.19
CA MET A 507 19.82 -6.60 2.90
C MET A 507 20.66 -5.43 3.41
N MET A 508 20.03 -4.26 3.51
CA MET A 508 20.58 -3.11 4.20
C MET A 508 20.58 -3.38 5.70
N ASP A 509 21.71 -3.09 6.35
CA ASP A 509 21.83 -3.20 7.79
C ASP A 509 21.48 -1.88 8.48
N ALA A 510 20.85 -1.99 9.66
CA ALA A 510 20.63 -0.91 10.61
C ALA A 510 20.66 -1.45 12.04
N PRO A 511 21.18 -0.68 13.01
CA PRO A 511 21.19 -1.09 14.40
C PRO A 511 19.76 -1.29 14.90
N ALA A 512 19.57 -2.32 15.73
CA ALA A 512 18.29 -2.52 16.40
C ALA A 512 17.89 -1.25 17.18
N PRO A 513 16.61 -0.85 17.15
CA PRO A 513 16.14 0.26 17.97
C PRO A 513 16.39 -0.05 19.46
N ALA A 514 16.44 1.01 20.27
CA ALA A 514 16.61 0.88 21.72
C ALA A 514 15.55 -0.05 22.35
N ALA A 515 15.70 -0.44 23.62
CA ALA A 515 14.58 -1.03 24.34
C ALA A 515 13.56 0.07 24.72
N VAL A 516 12.27 -0.27 24.81
CA VAL A 516 11.27 0.61 25.44
C VAL A 516 11.19 0.17 26.89
N THR A 517 11.60 1.03 27.82
CA THR A 517 11.56 0.76 29.27
C THR A 517 10.46 1.55 29.98
N ASP A 518 9.96 2.60 29.34
CA ASP A 518 9.00 3.54 29.92
C ASP A 518 7.88 3.84 28.93
N VAL A 519 6.79 4.41 29.44
CA VAL A 519 5.67 4.88 28.63
C VAL A 519 6.00 6.25 28.03
N HIS A 520 6.05 6.33 26.70
CA HIS A 520 6.33 7.53 25.94
C HIS A 520 5.12 7.95 25.09
N VAL A 521 4.68 9.21 25.21
CA VAL A 521 3.54 9.73 24.47
C VAL A 521 4.01 10.67 23.36
N ASP A 522 3.68 10.35 22.12
CA ASP A 522 3.74 11.26 20.99
C ASP A 522 2.38 11.94 20.83
N ALA A 523 2.22 13.08 21.51
CA ALA A 523 0.97 13.82 21.50
C ALA A 523 0.61 14.37 20.10
N ALA A 524 1.61 14.72 19.29
CA ALA A 524 1.38 15.28 17.97
C ALA A 524 0.73 14.25 17.04
N SER A 525 1.19 13.00 17.14
CA SER A 525 0.67 11.86 16.41
C SER A 525 -0.41 11.11 17.17
N ARG A 526 -0.80 11.52 18.38
CA ARG A 526 -1.57 10.76 19.38
C ARG A 526 -1.26 9.25 19.37
N LEU A 527 0.01 8.94 19.59
CA LEU A 527 0.50 7.58 19.79
C LEU A 527 1.10 7.46 21.19
N VAL A 528 1.06 6.26 21.74
CA VAL A 528 1.88 5.87 22.89
C VAL A 528 2.78 4.72 22.48
N GLU A 529 4.06 4.80 22.83
CA GLU A 529 5.00 3.67 22.81
C GLU A 529 5.29 3.25 24.25
N ALA A 530 5.06 1.98 24.59
CA ALA A 530 5.21 1.49 25.95
C ALA A 530 5.59 -0.01 26.00
N PRO A 531 6.16 -0.49 27.12
CA PRO A 531 6.34 -1.92 27.36
C PRO A 531 5.03 -2.70 27.21
N ALA A 532 5.12 -3.93 26.70
CA ALA A 532 3.96 -4.76 26.43
C ALA A 532 3.16 -5.13 27.70
N ASP A 533 3.84 -5.17 28.84
CA ASP A 533 3.30 -5.44 30.18
C ASP A 533 2.85 -4.19 30.94
N ALA A 534 3.06 -2.99 30.39
CA ALA A 534 2.54 -1.77 30.98
C ALA A 534 1.01 -1.83 31.09
N THR A 535 0.48 -1.44 32.23
CA THR A 535 -0.97 -1.40 32.48
C THR A 535 -1.61 -0.19 31.81
N LEU A 536 -2.90 -0.30 31.44
CA LEU A 536 -3.63 0.84 30.89
C LEU A 536 -3.74 2.02 31.88
N ALA A 537 -3.65 1.76 33.18
CA ALA A 537 -3.55 2.82 34.20
C ALA A 537 -2.27 3.67 34.02
N GLU A 538 -1.12 3.02 33.84
CA GLU A 538 0.17 3.69 33.63
C GLU A 538 0.17 4.46 32.30
N VAL A 539 -0.38 3.86 31.24
CA VAL A 539 -0.55 4.51 29.94
C VAL A 539 -1.44 5.75 30.06
N ARG A 540 -2.61 5.64 30.70
CA ARG A 540 -3.53 6.77 30.91
C ARG A 540 -2.90 7.87 31.76
N ALA A 541 -2.14 7.53 32.80
CA ALA A 541 -1.49 8.51 33.65
C ALA A 541 -0.52 9.40 32.86
N ARG A 542 0.20 8.84 31.88
CA ARG A 542 1.05 9.64 30.97
C ARG A 542 0.26 10.37 29.90
N ALA A 543 -0.73 9.72 29.29
CA ALA A 543 -1.53 10.30 28.22
C ALA A 543 -2.36 11.52 28.69
N ALA A 544 -2.85 11.50 29.93
CA ALA A 544 -3.68 12.56 30.50
C ALA A 544 -2.97 13.93 30.54
N ALA A 545 -1.65 13.96 30.68
CA ALA A 545 -0.85 15.20 30.63
C ALA A 545 -0.94 15.93 29.27
N HIS A 546 -1.41 15.23 28.24
CA HIS A 546 -1.58 15.74 26.87
C HIS A 546 -3.06 15.83 26.44
N GLY A 547 -4.01 15.64 27.37
CA GLY A 547 -5.44 15.59 27.04
C GLY A 547 -5.83 14.36 26.21
N LEU A 548 -5.04 13.28 26.33
CA LEU A 548 -5.25 12.03 25.61
C LEU A 548 -5.62 10.89 26.57
N THR A 549 -6.28 9.87 26.02
CA THR A 549 -6.71 8.68 26.75
C THR A 549 -6.63 7.43 25.87
N ILE A 550 -6.84 6.28 26.52
CA ILE A 550 -7.00 4.97 25.90
C ILE A 550 -8.15 4.25 26.61
N GLU A 551 -9.02 3.57 25.87
CA GLU A 551 -10.14 2.80 26.45
C GLU A 551 -9.66 1.49 27.09
N GLY A 552 -10.39 0.97 28.08
CA GLY A 552 -10.14 -0.36 28.66
C GLY A 552 -9.94 -0.32 30.18
N LYS A 553 -9.89 -1.49 30.83
CA LYS A 553 -9.76 -1.58 32.29
C LYS A 553 -8.34 -1.23 32.73
N ASP A 554 -8.20 -0.51 33.85
CA ASP A 554 -6.90 -0.07 34.39
C ASP A 554 -5.91 -1.23 34.58
N THR A 555 -6.39 -2.40 34.97
CA THR A 555 -5.57 -3.59 35.25
C THR A 555 -5.14 -4.36 34.01
N THR A 556 -5.70 -4.06 32.84
CA THR A 556 -5.36 -4.76 31.59
C THR A 556 -3.97 -4.29 31.12
N THR A 557 -3.12 -5.22 30.71
CA THR A 557 -1.82 -4.89 30.09
C THR A 557 -2.00 -4.41 28.65
N LEU A 558 -1.03 -3.66 28.13
CA LEU A 558 -1.09 -3.15 26.76
C LEU A 558 -1.14 -4.28 25.72
N ALA A 559 -0.44 -5.39 25.96
CA ALA A 559 -0.49 -6.58 25.10
C ALA A 559 -1.88 -7.25 25.09
N GLU A 560 -2.50 -7.44 26.25
CA GLU A 560 -3.85 -8.00 26.36
C GLU A 560 -4.87 -7.09 25.67
N TRP A 561 -4.79 -5.78 25.93
CA TRP A 561 -5.66 -4.80 25.28
C TRP A 561 -5.51 -4.83 23.77
N THR A 562 -4.27 -4.89 23.27
CA THR A 562 -4.00 -4.90 21.82
C THR A 562 -4.55 -6.15 21.17
N ARG A 563 -4.39 -7.32 21.82
CA ARG A 563 -4.95 -8.59 21.38
C ARG A 563 -6.46 -8.47 21.15
N ASP A 564 -7.18 -7.98 22.15
CA ASP A 564 -8.63 -7.82 22.10
C ASP A 564 -9.06 -6.74 21.09
N ALA A 565 -8.29 -5.65 21.00
CA ALA A 565 -8.57 -4.52 20.13
C ALA A 565 -8.42 -4.86 18.63
N LEU A 566 -7.46 -5.72 18.27
CA LEU A 566 -7.28 -6.21 16.90
C LEU A 566 -8.43 -7.13 16.46
N ALA A 567 -8.88 -8.04 17.32
CA ALA A 567 -10.07 -8.85 17.01
C ALA A 567 -11.33 -7.97 16.89
N ALA A 568 -11.45 -6.94 17.73
CA ALA A 568 -12.60 -6.06 17.75
C ALA A 568 -12.63 -5.02 16.61
N SER A 569 -11.47 -4.62 16.04
CA SER A 569 -11.41 -3.57 15.02
C SER A 569 -12.14 -3.96 13.73
N LEU A 570 -12.16 -5.26 13.41
CA LEU A 570 -12.79 -5.82 12.22
C LEU A 570 -14.29 -6.09 12.40
N LEU A 571 -14.63 -6.56 13.60
CA LEU A 571 -15.99 -6.92 13.98
C LEU A 571 -16.84 -5.73 14.44
N SER A 572 -16.25 -4.53 14.48
CA SER A 572 -16.95 -3.30 14.84
C SER A 572 -17.02 -2.41 13.60
N PRO A 573 -18.08 -1.60 13.43
CA PRO A 573 -18.12 -0.48 12.50
C PRO A 573 -17.22 0.65 13.01
N ARG A 574 -16.04 0.30 13.53
CA ARG A 574 -15.02 1.28 13.85
C ARG A 574 -14.73 2.05 12.59
N ASP A 575 -14.40 3.29 12.84
CA ASP A 575 -13.86 4.19 11.86
C ASP A 575 -12.65 3.54 11.16
N PRO A 576 -12.73 3.26 9.84
CA PRO A 576 -11.73 2.43 9.15
C PRO A 576 -10.35 3.11 9.07
N VAL A 577 -10.23 4.39 9.45
CA VAL A 577 -8.93 5.08 9.55
C VAL A 577 -8.40 5.17 10.98
N ASP A 578 -9.11 4.65 11.98
CA ASP A 578 -8.68 4.60 13.38
C ASP A 578 -7.99 3.27 13.69
N HIS A 579 -6.81 3.08 13.11
CA HIS A 579 -6.02 1.86 13.27
C HIS A 579 -5.39 1.77 14.65
N VAL A 580 -5.48 0.60 15.29
CA VAL A 580 -5.11 0.41 16.70
C VAL A 580 -3.59 0.43 16.91
N VAL A 581 -2.85 -0.28 16.06
CA VAL A 581 -1.40 -0.51 16.22
C VAL A 581 -0.65 0.27 15.15
N ALA A 582 0.29 1.11 15.55
CA ALA A 582 1.17 1.85 14.64
C ALA A 582 2.56 1.19 14.49
N GLY A 583 2.97 0.38 15.47
CA GLY A 583 4.26 -0.31 15.51
C GLY A 583 4.41 -1.23 16.72
N TRP A 584 5.47 -2.03 16.75
CA TRP A 584 5.77 -2.97 17.83
C TRP A 584 7.25 -3.36 17.87
N ARG A 585 7.70 -3.87 19.01
CA ARG A 585 9.02 -4.52 19.17
C ARG A 585 8.80 -5.90 19.75
N ALA A 586 9.51 -6.89 19.25
CA ALA A 586 9.30 -8.29 19.64
C ALA A 586 10.62 -9.07 19.58
N THR A 587 10.62 -10.25 20.17
CA THR A 587 11.71 -11.22 20.09
C THR A 587 11.20 -12.51 19.49
N LEU A 588 12.01 -13.13 18.63
CA LEU A 588 11.81 -14.51 18.20
C LEU A 588 12.03 -15.49 19.37
N PRO A 589 11.67 -16.78 19.21
CA PRO A 589 11.85 -17.78 20.27
C PRO A 589 13.29 -17.93 20.79
N ASP A 590 14.28 -17.67 19.93
CA ASP A 590 15.71 -17.69 20.27
C ASP A 590 16.24 -16.36 20.84
N GLY A 591 15.37 -15.37 21.01
CA GLY A 591 15.71 -14.04 21.54
C GLY A 591 16.17 -13.04 20.48
N ALA A 592 16.26 -13.41 19.19
CA ALA A 592 16.60 -12.48 18.12
C ALA A 592 15.56 -11.34 18.05
N LYS A 593 16.02 -10.10 17.88
CA LYS A 593 15.18 -8.91 17.95
C LYS A 593 14.52 -8.61 16.61
N ALA A 594 13.21 -8.41 16.65
CA ALA A 594 12.41 -7.94 15.54
C ALA A 594 11.69 -6.66 15.96
N TRP A 595 11.39 -5.82 14.98
CA TRP A 595 10.63 -4.61 15.22
C TRP A 595 9.75 -4.32 14.01
N TRP A 596 8.83 -3.40 14.23
CA TRP A 596 8.13 -2.65 13.22
C TRP A 596 7.94 -1.26 13.80
N LEU A 597 8.62 -0.26 13.25
CA LEU A 597 8.61 1.09 13.85
C LEU A 597 7.19 1.71 13.82
N PRO A 598 6.93 2.84 14.50
CA PRO A 598 5.62 3.51 14.46
C PRO A 598 5.39 4.27 13.16
N ALA A 599 4.40 3.92 12.33
CA ALA A 599 3.94 4.72 11.19
C ALA A 599 2.55 4.29 10.74
N PRO A 600 1.78 5.18 10.09
CA PRO A 600 0.43 4.85 9.70
C PRO A 600 0.42 3.87 8.52
N ARG A 601 -0.36 2.79 8.66
CA ARG A 601 -0.91 1.99 7.55
C ARG A 601 0.12 1.48 6.54
N ARG A 602 1.21 0.94 7.08
CA ARG A 602 2.37 0.44 6.34
C ARG A 602 2.00 -0.69 5.36
N ALA A 603 2.81 -0.87 4.30
CA ALA A 603 2.68 -1.94 3.31
C ALA A 603 4.00 -2.69 3.10
N THR A 604 4.73 -2.97 4.19
CA THR A 604 6.03 -3.63 4.18
C THR A 604 5.91 -5.14 4.43
N GLY A 605 5.14 -5.86 3.61
CA GLY A 605 4.93 -7.31 3.75
C GLY A 605 3.69 -7.71 4.58
N PRO A 606 3.50 -9.01 4.86
CA PRO A 606 2.45 -9.54 5.74
C PRO A 606 2.71 -9.22 7.22
N ASP A 607 1.66 -9.17 8.08
CA ASP A 607 1.81 -8.83 9.50
C ASP A 607 1.67 -10.08 10.40
N PRO A 608 2.76 -10.56 11.04
CA PRO A 608 2.72 -11.70 11.95
C PRO A 608 2.31 -11.32 13.38
N LEU A 609 2.09 -10.04 13.71
CA LEU A 609 1.75 -9.59 15.06
C LEU A 609 0.59 -10.37 15.68
N PRO A 610 -0.51 -10.68 14.97
CA PRO A 610 -1.58 -11.52 15.51
C PRO A 610 -1.05 -12.87 16.01
N LEU A 611 -0.12 -13.52 15.31
CA LEU A 611 0.49 -14.76 15.78
C LEU A 611 1.39 -14.51 17.01
N VAL A 612 2.24 -13.50 16.99
CA VAL A 612 3.18 -13.21 18.09
C VAL A 612 2.45 -12.84 19.40
N LEU A 613 1.26 -12.23 19.31
CA LEU A 613 0.42 -11.89 20.47
C LEU A 613 -0.33 -13.09 21.08
N HIS A 614 -0.57 -14.15 20.30
CA HIS A 614 -1.41 -15.29 20.70
C HIS A 614 -0.63 -16.59 20.88
N ASP A 615 0.46 -16.78 20.14
CA ASP A 615 1.21 -18.03 20.08
C ASP A 615 2.69 -17.79 20.39
N GLY A 616 3.10 -18.20 21.60
CA GLY A 616 4.48 -18.06 22.07
C GLY A 616 5.52 -18.80 21.24
N ARG A 617 5.11 -19.73 20.35
CA ARG A 617 6.01 -20.39 19.40
C ARG A 617 6.55 -19.44 18.33
N PHE A 618 5.89 -18.31 18.10
CA PHE A 618 6.38 -17.27 17.19
C PHE A 618 7.23 -16.23 17.91
N GLY A 619 7.29 -16.23 19.25
CA GLY A 619 8.08 -15.28 20.02
C GLY A 619 7.24 -14.52 21.03
N ARG A 620 7.70 -13.31 21.38
CA ARG A 620 7.04 -12.45 22.39
C ARG A 620 7.12 -10.98 22.01
N VAL A 621 6.00 -10.28 22.12
CA VAL A 621 5.96 -8.82 22.03
C VAL A 621 6.60 -8.22 23.29
N GLN A 622 7.52 -7.27 23.09
CA GLN A 622 8.25 -6.57 24.15
C GLN A 622 7.69 -5.15 24.36
N ALA A 623 7.27 -4.49 23.29
CA ALA A 623 6.72 -3.14 23.34
C ALA A 623 5.73 -2.92 22.20
N LEU A 624 4.79 -2.01 22.41
CA LEU A 624 3.73 -1.68 21.47
C LEU A 624 3.66 -0.16 21.28
N SER A 625 3.43 0.25 20.04
CA SER A 625 3.05 1.60 19.68
C SER A 625 1.59 1.63 19.25
N VAL A 626 0.70 2.18 20.06
CA VAL A 626 -0.75 2.15 19.83
C VAL A 626 -1.36 3.54 19.78
N ARG A 627 -2.54 3.62 19.17
CA ARG A 627 -3.32 4.84 19.04
C ARG A 627 -3.89 5.32 20.38
N LEU A 628 -3.80 6.63 20.62
CA LEU A 628 -4.50 7.35 21.68
C LEU A 628 -5.61 8.24 21.10
N HIS A 629 -6.62 8.51 21.93
CA HIS A 629 -7.79 9.32 21.58
C HIS A 629 -7.84 10.59 22.44
N GLY A 630 -8.51 11.63 21.97
CA GLY A 630 -8.80 12.80 22.80
C GLY A 630 -9.74 12.42 23.94
N SER A 631 -9.56 12.99 25.14
CA SER A 631 -10.42 12.69 26.30
C SER A 631 -11.92 13.00 26.06
N ASP A 632 -12.19 13.92 25.16
CA ASP A 632 -13.48 14.41 24.72
C ASP A 632 -13.98 13.72 23.44
N GLU A 633 -13.21 12.80 22.86
CA GLU A 633 -13.66 11.93 21.79
C GLU A 633 -14.59 10.86 22.38
N THR A 634 -15.89 11.01 22.15
CA THR A 634 -16.82 9.90 22.34
C THR A 634 -16.58 8.91 21.21
N GLY A 635 -15.96 7.76 21.52
CA GLY A 635 -15.72 6.72 20.53
C GLY A 635 -17.02 6.34 19.82
N PRO A 636 -16.99 5.99 18.52
CA PRO A 636 -18.20 5.52 17.84
C PRO A 636 -18.77 4.34 18.61
N ALA A 637 -20.08 4.39 18.90
CA ALA A 637 -20.76 3.30 19.60
C ALA A 637 -20.49 1.98 18.87
N ARG A 638 -19.91 1.01 19.58
CA ARG A 638 -19.64 -0.35 19.07
C ARG A 638 -20.98 -1.03 18.77
N LYS A 639 -21.50 -0.88 17.56
CA LYS A 639 -22.64 -1.69 17.06
C LYS A 639 -22.10 -2.88 16.32
N THR A 640 -22.10 -4.06 16.92
CA THR A 640 -21.72 -5.31 16.25
C THR A 640 -22.55 -5.49 14.97
N PRO A 641 -21.96 -5.67 13.77
CA PRO A 641 -22.71 -6.11 12.60
C PRO A 641 -23.41 -7.44 12.90
N GLY A 642 -24.61 -7.62 12.36
CA GLY A 642 -25.25 -8.93 12.32
C GLY A 642 -24.37 -9.93 11.55
N ARG A 643 -24.13 -11.08 12.18
CA ARG A 643 -23.33 -12.28 11.77
C ARG A 643 -23.40 -12.67 10.26
N PRO A 644 -22.46 -13.49 9.74
CA PRO A 644 -21.77 -14.62 10.39
C PRO A 644 -20.25 -14.48 10.56
N VAL A 645 -19.80 -14.65 11.80
CA VAL A 645 -18.42 -14.96 12.19
C VAL A 645 -18.24 -16.48 12.04
N GLY A 646 -17.61 -16.92 10.94
CA GLY A 646 -17.00 -18.24 10.83
C GLY A 646 -15.71 -18.28 11.67
N SER A 647 -15.32 -19.43 12.22
CA SER A 647 -13.93 -19.55 12.73
C SER A 647 -13.05 -20.01 11.58
N THR A 648 -11.80 -19.61 11.66
CA THR A 648 -10.71 -20.19 10.88
C THR A 648 -10.35 -21.58 11.44
N ASP A 649 -11.30 -22.51 11.50
CA ASP A 649 -11.04 -23.94 11.80
C ASP A 649 -10.69 -24.69 10.50
N ASP A 650 -9.80 -24.09 9.70
CA ASP A 650 -9.32 -24.66 8.44
C ASP A 650 -8.03 -25.45 8.71
N ALA A 651 -8.10 -26.77 8.50
CA ALA A 651 -6.98 -27.66 8.78
C ALA A 651 -5.71 -27.34 7.97
N ALA A 652 -5.85 -26.80 6.75
CA ALA A 652 -4.71 -26.38 5.95
C ALA A 652 -4.02 -25.15 6.57
N VAL A 653 -4.81 -24.20 7.09
CA VAL A 653 -4.29 -23.00 7.78
C VAL A 653 -3.62 -23.38 9.09
N THR A 654 -4.24 -24.23 9.92
CA THR A 654 -3.62 -24.72 11.16
C THR A 654 -2.31 -25.46 10.86
N GLY A 655 -2.32 -26.37 9.88
CA GLY A 655 -1.13 -27.10 9.45
C GLY A 655 -0.04 -26.18 8.91
N TRP A 656 -0.39 -25.12 8.18
CA TRP A 656 0.54 -24.10 7.72
C TRP A 656 1.24 -23.38 8.89
N ILE A 657 0.46 -22.92 9.88
CA ILE A 657 0.98 -22.22 11.06
C ILE A 657 1.88 -23.14 11.90
N ASP A 658 1.46 -24.39 12.11
CA ASP A 658 2.25 -25.36 12.87
C ASP A 658 3.59 -25.69 12.19
N ARG A 659 3.60 -25.84 10.86
CA ARG A 659 4.83 -26.01 10.08
C ARG A 659 5.74 -24.79 10.21
N ALA A 660 5.19 -23.57 10.15
CA ALA A 660 5.97 -22.34 10.30
C ALA A 660 6.59 -22.22 11.70
N ALA A 661 5.82 -22.50 12.75
CA ALA A 661 6.31 -22.54 14.13
C ALA A 661 7.45 -23.56 14.31
N ALA A 662 7.32 -24.75 13.71
CA ALA A 662 8.35 -25.78 13.76
C ALA A 662 9.65 -25.37 13.03
N LEU A 663 9.57 -24.51 12.00
CA LEU A 663 10.75 -23.96 11.33
C LEU A 663 11.46 -22.90 12.17
N LEU A 664 10.73 -22.10 12.95
CA LEU A 664 11.30 -21.08 13.84
C LEU A 664 11.97 -21.67 15.08
N ALA A 665 11.52 -22.86 15.52
CA ALA A 665 12.11 -23.57 16.64
C ALA A 665 13.47 -24.21 16.33
N LYS A 666 13.84 -24.30 15.04
CA LYS A 666 15.16 -24.82 14.63
C LYS A 666 16.19 -23.69 14.73
N PRO A 667 17.33 -23.93 15.41
CA PRO A 667 18.36 -22.92 15.62
C PRO A 667 19.01 -22.44 14.32
#